data_AF-A0A812NE12-F1
#
_entry.id   AF-A0A812NE12-F1
#
_cell.length_a   1.000
_cell.length_b   1.000
_cell.length_c   1.000
_cell.angle_alpha   90.00
_cell.angle_beta   90.00
_cell.angle_gamma   90.00
#
_symmetry.space_group_name_H-M   'P 1'
#
loop_
_entity.id
_entity.type
_entity.pdbx_description
1 polymer ?
#
loop_
_entity_poly.entity_id
_entity_poly.type
_entity_poly.pdbx_seq_one_letter_code
_entity_poly.pdbx_strand_id
1 'polypeptide(L)'
;MEKLVHRGKDGQIVDVDDFQVAKALLAGEAELLSQEVDAEHLFDVCLRFGRQSTAAAMISHGVPGCVFKGPGSLPPPASTPACGPAEDYDPFEDHPDCHNYWGTSRGRDLRMEDWDAHLRDAKNAAERAAAMPLLRTLLEACRSQAGCSGIVTDEAMAYLLDVAILLGDAELARDCFKHCTCLPLRCWRFRAFCRITGHEHEPSLRAEIREKDILIAAFAAGLKLGHLTVEYPEPPYDPWRQPDSCKHVSLAEAIVLSGDTELWCRVEGLQPQLGPWPKHTKGNEMARFLLERCGGQVRLNSERMQLAERAGLALGTFELRPFRRFSTLSLLDLAILFGQTDCCRLCGPMDIEATIFTVQASLEERPAWEDYPCRRGHSTWYSTSREIHTGRISERQAAAAEALRAALQASFRRAASFAGFGLFQTMRTWSRGKSVPAAMVNLVLTFAAHRPSLLQALEGRAAELPSLGPWWEKSEHQDPESPQVAPTQPASTAEKESGPDQHSTSDLLVAIRNSKSENPHPPLSGDGVVIFRITRKANAEEVDAILFDATGPLWSLHRRVLEAGCEVRPEWSPARALFVPLTQPQLQELEQAQEGNLYEMGKLHLLAMESDGELIKDAFNHAIPRKVRPKLRRETLRMDEEEEDEPLLVVEGGVQTDSSAGYPVYAGMA
;
A
#
# COMPACT_ATOMS: atom_id res chain seq x y z
N MET A 1 47.70 -19.09 -27.63
CA MET A 1 46.69 -20.02 -27.08
C MET A 1 47.26 -21.24 -26.38
N GLU A 2 48.14 -22.05 -26.98
CA GLU A 2 48.66 -23.30 -26.36
C GLU A 2 49.33 -23.14 -24.98
N LYS A 3 49.76 -21.94 -24.58
CA LYS A 3 50.32 -21.68 -23.24
C LYS A 3 49.25 -21.48 -22.16
N LEU A 4 48.00 -21.27 -22.54
CA LEU A 4 46.89 -20.95 -21.62
C LEU A 4 46.15 -22.21 -21.14
N VAL A 5 46.39 -23.35 -21.79
CA VAL A 5 45.72 -24.62 -21.51
C VAL A 5 46.74 -25.73 -21.36
N HIS A 6 46.43 -26.73 -20.56
CA HIS A 6 47.18 -27.98 -20.48
C HIS A 6 46.48 -29.03 -21.34
N ARG A 7 47.24 -29.72 -22.20
CA ARG A 7 46.72 -30.80 -23.04
C ARG A 7 47.20 -32.18 -22.58
N GLY A 8 46.31 -33.15 -22.66
CA GLY A 8 46.60 -34.56 -22.46
C GLY A 8 47.39 -35.16 -23.64
N LYS A 9 47.79 -36.42 -23.50
CA LYS A 9 48.51 -37.16 -24.56
C LYS A 9 47.66 -37.39 -25.82
N ASP A 10 46.34 -37.37 -25.66
CA ASP A 10 45.33 -37.45 -26.70
C ASP A 10 45.05 -36.09 -27.37
N GLY A 11 45.73 -35.03 -26.93
CA GLY A 11 45.55 -33.67 -27.44
C GLY A 11 44.34 -32.95 -26.86
N GLN A 12 43.51 -33.59 -26.03
CA GLN A 12 42.37 -32.94 -25.40
C GLN A 12 42.83 -31.97 -24.31
N ILE A 13 42.10 -30.87 -24.14
CA ILE A 13 42.34 -29.96 -23.01
C ILE A 13 42.01 -30.72 -21.72
N VAL A 14 42.94 -30.72 -20.76
CA VAL A 14 42.77 -31.36 -19.45
C VAL A 14 42.62 -30.34 -18.32
N ASP A 15 43.09 -29.11 -18.51
CA ASP A 15 42.98 -28.02 -17.55
C ASP A 15 43.32 -26.66 -18.19
N VAL A 16 43.04 -25.56 -17.48
CA VAL A 16 43.43 -24.19 -17.82
C VAL A 16 44.58 -23.76 -16.90
N ASP A 17 45.61 -23.12 -17.48
CA ASP A 17 46.72 -22.55 -16.70
C ASP A 17 46.31 -21.16 -16.16
N ASP A 18 45.71 -21.14 -14.97
CA ASP A 18 45.23 -19.93 -14.30
C ASP A 18 46.31 -18.84 -14.19
N PHE A 19 47.58 -19.22 -14.01
CA PHE A 19 48.68 -18.26 -13.89
C PHE A 19 48.97 -17.56 -15.22
N GLN A 20 48.97 -18.30 -16.33
CA GLN A 20 49.20 -17.69 -17.65
C GLN A 20 48.02 -16.81 -18.07
N VAL A 21 46.79 -17.20 -17.75
CA VAL A 21 45.61 -16.35 -17.99
C VAL A 21 45.70 -15.07 -17.17
N ALA A 22 45.99 -15.16 -15.87
CA ALA A 22 46.16 -13.98 -15.01
C ALA A 22 47.30 -13.06 -15.51
N LYS A 23 48.42 -13.63 -15.95
CA LYS A 23 49.53 -12.87 -16.53
C LYS A 23 49.12 -12.12 -17.79
N ALA A 24 48.37 -12.75 -18.69
CA ALA A 24 47.87 -12.13 -19.92
C ALA A 24 46.86 -11.00 -19.61
N LEU A 25 45.96 -11.20 -18.64
CA LEU A 25 45.03 -10.17 -18.16
C LEU A 25 45.78 -8.93 -17.66
N LEU A 26 46.79 -9.13 -16.80
CA LEU A 26 47.60 -8.03 -16.25
C LEU A 26 48.47 -7.33 -17.30
N ALA A 27 48.82 -8.03 -18.39
CA ALA A 27 49.53 -7.45 -19.52
C ALA A 27 48.62 -6.69 -20.49
N GLY A 28 47.30 -6.68 -20.27
CA GLY A 28 46.33 -6.03 -21.16
C GLY A 28 46.10 -6.80 -22.46
N GLU A 29 46.43 -8.09 -22.51
CA GLU A 29 46.35 -8.93 -23.71
C GLU A 29 44.92 -9.47 -23.94
N ALA A 30 43.89 -8.62 -23.85
CA ALA A 30 42.48 -9.02 -23.96
C ALA A 30 42.14 -9.70 -25.30
N GLU A 31 42.72 -9.23 -26.40
CA GLU A 31 42.54 -9.83 -27.74
C GLU A 31 43.13 -11.24 -27.86
N LEU A 32 44.19 -11.53 -27.11
CA LEU A 32 44.75 -12.88 -27.06
C LEU A 32 43.78 -13.82 -26.32
N LEU A 33 43.19 -13.35 -25.23
CA LEU A 33 42.26 -14.11 -24.40
C LEU A 33 40.88 -14.32 -25.05
N SER A 34 40.52 -13.48 -26.03
CA SER A 34 39.29 -13.63 -26.81
C SER A 34 39.38 -14.65 -27.95
N GLN A 35 40.56 -15.21 -28.21
CA GLN A 35 40.73 -16.23 -29.25
C GLN A 35 40.14 -17.57 -28.82
N GLU A 36 39.60 -18.32 -29.77
CA GLU A 36 39.08 -19.67 -29.53
C GLU A 36 40.21 -20.69 -29.35
N VAL A 37 39.97 -21.68 -28.48
CA VAL A 37 40.78 -22.89 -28.31
C VAL A 37 39.88 -24.08 -28.63
N ASP A 38 40.23 -24.84 -29.68
CA ASP A 38 39.42 -25.97 -30.17
C ASP A 38 37.96 -25.59 -30.49
N ALA A 39 37.76 -24.40 -31.09
CA ALA A 39 36.45 -23.81 -31.43
C ALA A 39 35.57 -23.44 -30.21
N GLU A 40 36.14 -23.40 -29.01
CA GLU A 40 35.49 -22.89 -27.80
C GLU A 40 36.20 -21.62 -27.32
N HIS A 41 35.44 -20.65 -26.82
CA HIS A 41 36.03 -19.46 -26.21
C HIS A 41 36.74 -19.85 -24.90
N LEU A 42 37.91 -19.26 -24.61
CA LEU A 42 38.67 -19.60 -23.39
C LEU A 42 37.85 -19.44 -22.10
N PHE A 43 36.92 -18.48 -22.08
CA PHE A 43 35.94 -18.31 -21.01
C PHE A 43 35.09 -19.58 -20.79
N ASP A 44 34.51 -20.16 -21.86
CA ASP A 44 33.70 -21.37 -21.78
C ASP A 44 34.55 -22.56 -21.28
N VAL A 45 35.80 -22.64 -21.73
CA VAL A 45 36.78 -23.64 -21.26
C VAL A 45 37.02 -23.49 -19.75
N CYS A 46 37.22 -22.26 -19.25
CA CYS A 46 37.37 -22.00 -17.82
C CYS A 46 36.14 -22.48 -17.02
N LEU A 47 34.93 -22.23 -17.51
CA LEU A 47 33.71 -22.68 -16.85
C LEU A 47 33.62 -24.21 -16.79
N ARG A 48 33.90 -24.89 -17.91
CA ARG A 48 33.91 -26.36 -17.98
C ARG A 48 34.86 -27.01 -16.96
N PHE A 49 36.02 -26.41 -16.72
CA PHE A 49 37.01 -26.89 -15.74
C PHE A 49 36.81 -26.31 -14.33
N GLY A 50 35.71 -25.60 -14.06
CA GLY A 50 35.42 -25.04 -12.74
C GLY A 50 36.34 -23.89 -12.31
N ARG A 51 37.04 -23.25 -13.25
CA ARG A 51 37.97 -22.12 -13.03
C ARG A 51 37.21 -20.79 -12.94
N GLN A 52 36.26 -20.72 -12.02
CA GLN A 52 35.31 -19.60 -11.89
C GLN A 52 35.99 -18.26 -11.56
N SER A 53 37.05 -18.26 -10.74
CA SER A 53 37.81 -17.04 -10.43
C SER A 53 38.51 -16.46 -11.66
N THR A 54 39.05 -17.32 -12.51
CA THR A 54 39.71 -16.94 -13.76
C THR A 54 38.68 -16.39 -14.75
N ALA A 55 37.55 -17.08 -14.91
CA ALA A 55 36.42 -16.61 -15.73
C ALA A 55 35.88 -15.24 -15.25
N ALA A 56 35.72 -15.07 -13.94
CA ALA A 56 35.31 -13.80 -13.33
C ALA A 56 36.30 -12.68 -13.65
N ALA A 57 37.61 -12.94 -13.51
CA ALA A 57 38.65 -11.97 -13.82
C ALA A 57 38.63 -11.56 -15.30
N MET A 58 38.35 -12.48 -16.23
CA MET A 58 38.20 -12.16 -17.66
C MET A 58 37.03 -11.20 -17.92
N ILE A 59 35.87 -11.40 -17.28
CA ILE A 59 34.74 -10.47 -17.37
C ILE A 59 35.11 -9.10 -16.81
N SER A 60 35.71 -9.05 -15.62
CA SER A 60 36.08 -7.79 -14.97
C SER A 60 37.11 -6.95 -15.75
N HIS A 61 37.93 -7.61 -16.58
CA HIS A 61 38.88 -6.92 -17.48
C HIS A 61 38.31 -6.65 -18.88
N GLY A 62 37.01 -6.94 -19.11
CA GLY A 62 36.34 -6.66 -20.38
C GLY A 62 36.89 -7.47 -21.56
N VAL A 63 37.32 -8.72 -21.34
CA VAL A 63 37.77 -9.60 -22.42
C VAL A 63 36.61 -9.83 -23.41
N PRO A 64 36.76 -9.47 -24.70
CA PRO A 64 35.70 -9.66 -25.69
C PRO A 64 35.30 -11.12 -25.82
N GLY A 65 34.02 -11.41 -26.01
CA GLY A 65 33.50 -12.77 -26.19
C GLY A 65 33.21 -13.55 -24.90
N CYS A 66 33.51 -12.99 -23.73
CA CYS A 66 33.07 -13.54 -22.44
C CYS A 66 31.55 -13.42 -22.26
N VAL A 67 30.82 -14.48 -22.60
CA VAL A 67 29.36 -14.53 -22.46
C VAL A 67 28.96 -15.68 -21.52
N PHE A 68 28.36 -15.36 -20.38
CA PHE A 68 27.75 -16.35 -19.50
C PHE A 68 26.39 -16.77 -20.07
N LYS A 69 26.26 -18.06 -20.43
CA LYS A 69 25.09 -18.60 -21.14
C LYS A 69 23.99 -19.13 -20.21
N GLY A 70 24.32 -19.38 -18.95
CA GLY A 70 23.34 -19.78 -17.92
C GLY A 70 23.87 -20.87 -17.00
N PRO A 71 23.00 -21.48 -16.17
CA PRO A 71 23.39 -22.50 -15.21
C PRO A 71 24.02 -23.73 -15.87
N GLY A 72 23.61 -24.08 -17.10
CA GLY A 72 24.21 -25.19 -17.86
C GLY A 72 25.68 -24.98 -18.27
N SER A 73 26.21 -23.74 -18.14
CA SER A 73 27.65 -23.48 -18.32
C SER A 73 28.47 -23.79 -17.07
N LEU A 74 27.83 -23.93 -15.91
CA LEU A 74 28.51 -24.25 -14.66
C LEU A 74 28.69 -25.78 -14.56
N PRO A 75 29.80 -26.23 -13.96
CA PRO A 75 29.93 -27.65 -13.65
C PRO A 75 28.77 -28.06 -12.73
N PRO A 76 28.18 -29.25 -12.93
CA PRO A 76 27.10 -29.71 -12.09
C PRO A 76 27.54 -29.67 -10.63
N PRO A 77 26.70 -29.18 -9.71
CA PRO A 77 27.06 -29.17 -8.30
C PRO A 77 27.44 -30.59 -7.88
N ALA A 78 28.55 -30.73 -7.15
CA ALA A 78 28.97 -32.02 -6.59
C ALA A 78 27.74 -32.65 -5.93
N SER A 79 27.31 -33.79 -6.48
CA SER A 79 25.98 -34.36 -6.32
C SER A 79 25.45 -34.09 -4.92
N THR A 80 24.48 -33.18 -4.82
CA THR A 80 23.80 -32.93 -3.56
C THR A 80 23.19 -34.28 -3.18
N PRO A 81 23.45 -34.83 -1.98
CA PRO A 81 22.89 -36.13 -1.59
C PRO A 81 21.40 -36.05 -1.88
N ALA A 82 20.90 -36.97 -2.71
CA ALA A 82 19.51 -37.00 -3.13
C ALA A 82 18.66 -36.73 -1.90
N CYS A 83 17.91 -35.61 -1.92
CA CYS A 83 17.10 -35.23 -0.77
C CYS A 83 16.32 -36.47 -0.37
N GLY A 84 16.50 -36.92 0.87
CA GLY A 84 15.73 -38.05 1.40
C GLY A 84 14.24 -37.80 1.15
N PRO A 85 13.42 -38.86 1.07
CA PRO A 85 11.98 -38.70 0.84
C PRO A 85 11.47 -37.61 1.77
N ALA A 86 11.00 -36.50 1.19
CA ALA A 86 10.61 -35.32 1.95
C ALA A 86 9.57 -35.78 2.98
N GLU A 87 9.89 -35.67 4.27
CA GLU A 87 8.98 -36.10 5.34
C GLU A 87 7.67 -35.29 5.36
N ASP A 88 7.63 -34.18 4.62
CA ASP A 88 6.45 -33.35 4.35
C ASP A 88 6.00 -33.42 2.87
N TYR A 89 6.10 -34.59 2.22
CA TYR A 89 5.51 -34.76 0.88
C TYR A 89 3.98 -34.61 0.98
N ASP A 90 3.48 -33.46 0.58
CA ASP A 90 2.06 -33.18 0.50
C ASP A 90 1.53 -33.83 -0.79
N PRO A 91 0.72 -34.90 -0.72
CA PRO A 91 0.24 -35.64 -1.90
C PRO A 91 -0.60 -34.79 -2.87
N PHE A 92 -0.92 -33.55 -2.51
CA PHE A 92 -1.58 -32.57 -3.38
C PHE A 92 -0.62 -31.78 -4.30
N GLU A 93 0.72 -31.93 -4.18
CA GLU A 93 1.68 -31.14 -4.97
C GLU A 93 1.85 -31.58 -6.43
N ASP A 94 1.48 -32.81 -6.78
CA ASP A 94 1.67 -33.36 -8.14
C ASP A 94 0.51 -33.13 -9.10
N HIS A 95 -0.47 -32.27 -8.76
CA HIS A 95 -1.56 -31.97 -9.70
C HIS A 95 -1.01 -31.14 -10.88
N PRO A 96 -1.03 -31.68 -12.13
CA PRO A 96 -0.45 -31.02 -13.31
C PRO A 96 -1.12 -29.69 -13.69
N ASP A 97 -2.30 -29.42 -13.11
CA ASP A 97 -3.20 -28.32 -13.45
C ASP A 97 -3.13 -27.15 -12.47
N CYS A 98 -2.09 -27.06 -11.63
CA CYS A 98 -1.86 -25.86 -10.82
C CYS A 98 -1.44 -24.69 -11.74
N HIS A 99 -2.43 -24.02 -12.35
CA HIS A 99 -2.27 -22.85 -13.23
C HIS A 99 -1.77 -21.58 -12.50
N ASN A 100 -1.53 -21.64 -11.19
CA ASN A 100 -1.24 -20.47 -10.35
C ASN A 100 0.24 -20.41 -9.96
N TYR A 101 1.11 -20.30 -10.95
CA TYR A 101 2.54 -20.06 -10.75
C TYR A 101 2.99 -18.80 -11.48
N TRP A 102 4.05 -18.19 -10.95
CA TRP A 102 4.78 -17.10 -11.60
C TRP A 102 6.15 -17.60 -12.04
N GLY A 103 6.47 -17.47 -13.32
CA GLY A 103 7.73 -17.96 -13.89
C GLY A 103 7.57 -18.39 -15.35
N THR A 104 8.67 -18.87 -15.95
CA THR A 104 8.69 -19.36 -17.33
C THR A 104 7.78 -20.58 -17.51
N SER A 105 6.92 -20.58 -18.53
CA SER A 105 5.97 -21.68 -18.75
C SER A 105 6.66 -23.03 -18.96
N ARG A 106 6.04 -24.12 -18.47
CA ARG A 106 6.53 -25.51 -18.52
C ARG A 106 6.94 -26.02 -19.93
N GLY A 107 6.51 -25.37 -21.01
CA GLY A 107 6.73 -25.82 -22.40
C GLY A 107 8.08 -25.49 -23.04
N ARG A 108 9.00 -24.79 -22.37
CA ARG A 108 10.35 -24.51 -22.90
C ARG A 108 11.39 -25.39 -22.22
N ASP A 109 12.41 -25.81 -22.97
CA ASP A 109 13.58 -26.60 -22.50
C ASP A 109 14.48 -25.84 -21.51
N LEU A 110 14.11 -24.60 -21.17
CA LEU A 110 14.83 -23.70 -20.26
C LEU A 110 14.25 -23.89 -18.85
N ARG A 111 14.86 -24.76 -18.05
CA ARG A 111 14.46 -24.98 -16.64
C ARG A 111 15.68 -25.03 -15.74
N MET A 112 15.53 -24.52 -14.52
CA MET A 112 16.46 -24.85 -13.45
C MET A 112 16.29 -26.31 -13.02
N GLU A 113 17.40 -26.98 -12.69
CA GLU A 113 17.39 -28.36 -12.20
C GLU A 113 16.60 -28.51 -10.89
N ASP A 114 16.49 -27.44 -10.10
CA ASP A 114 15.79 -27.38 -8.81
C ASP A 114 14.40 -26.72 -8.91
N TRP A 115 13.79 -26.75 -10.11
CA TRP A 115 12.46 -26.19 -10.41
C TRP A 115 11.39 -26.53 -9.36
N ASP A 116 11.42 -27.76 -8.82
CA ASP A 116 10.48 -28.27 -7.81
C ASP A 116 11.08 -28.35 -6.39
N ALA A 117 12.31 -27.86 -6.17
CA ALA A 117 12.94 -27.90 -4.86
C ALA A 117 12.15 -27.06 -3.85
N HIS A 118 12.15 -27.45 -2.57
CA HIS A 118 11.59 -26.64 -1.51
C HIS A 118 12.29 -25.26 -1.46
N LEU A 119 11.55 -24.22 -1.09
CA LEU A 119 12.07 -22.84 -1.05
C LEU A 119 13.35 -22.70 -0.22
N ARG A 120 13.48 -23.47 0.87
CA ARG A 120 14.68 -23.49 1.71
C ARG A 120 15.90 -24.03 0.96
N ASP A 121 15.73 -25.11 0.20
CA ASP A 121 16.83 -25.71 -0.56
C ASP A 121 17.24 -24.83 -1.73
N ALA A 122 16.26 -24.23 -2.40
CA ALA A 122 16.49 -23.23 -3.45
C ALA A 122 17.24 -22.01 -2.91
N LYS A 123 16.85 -21.50 -1.73
CA LYS A 123 17.57 -20.41 -1.04
C LYS A 123 19.02 -20.78 -0.75
N ASN A 124 19.25 -21.95 -0.16
CA ASN A 124 20.60 -22.45 0.12
C ASN A 124 21.43 -22.62 -1.18
N ALA A 125 20.80 -23.06 -2.28
CA ALA A 125 21.43 -23.17 -3.58
C ALA A 125 21.80 -21.80 -4.16
N ALA A 126 20.90 -20.82 -4.08
CA ALA A 126 21.14 -19.44 -4.49
C ALA A 126 22.26 -18.78 -3.68
N GLU A 127 22.32 -18.99 -2.36
CA GLU A 127 23.42 -18.51 -1.51
C GLU A 127 24.77 -19.10 -1.94
N ARG A 128 24.82 -20.41 -2.21
CA ARG A 128 26.04 -21.06 -2.74
C ARG A 128 26.41 -20.53 -4.12
N ALA A 129 25.43 -20.33 -4.99
CA ALA A 129 25.62 -19.78 -6.32
C ALA A 129 26.17 -18.33 -6.25
N ALA A 130 25.58 -17.47 -5.42
CA ALA A 130 26.03 -16.10 -5.21
C ALA A 130 27.43 -16.01 -4.55
N ALA A 131 27.85 -17.05 -3.83
CA ALA A 131 29.20 -17.16 -3.31
C ALA A 131 30.25 -17.51 -4.39
N MET A 132 29.84 -18.01 -5.56
CA MET A 132 30.74 -18.31 -6.67
C MET A 132 31.36 -17.01 -7.21
N PRO A 133 32.69 -16.94 -7.43
CA PRO A 133 33.37 -15.72 -7.88
C PRO A 133 32.78 -15.12 -9.15
N LEU A 134 32.42 -15.98 -10.12
CA LEU A 134 31.81 -15.55 -11.39
C LEU A 134 30.45 -14.90 -11.16
N LEU A 135 29.53 -15.59 -10.48
CA LEU A 135 28.18 -15.08 -10.24
C LEU A 135 28.21 -13.82 -9.39
N ARG A 136 29.06 -13.76 -8.36
CA ARG A 136 29.25 -12.53 -7.59
C ARG A 136 29.63 -11.35 -8.48
N THR A 137 30.58 -11.57 -9.40
CA THR A 137 31.01 -10.54 -10.35
C THR A 137 29.89 -10.11 -11.29
N LEU A 138 29.09 -11.06 -11.78
CA LEU A 138 27.93 -10.79 -12.64
C LEU A 138 26.82 -10.04 -11.90
N LEU A 139 26.49 -10.43 -10.67
CA LEU A 139 25.50 -9.75 -9.84
C LEU A 139 25.95 -8.32 -9.48
N GLU A 140 27.24 -8.12 -9.21
CA GLU A 140 27.77 -6.77 -8.99
C GLU A 140 27.74 -5.92 -10.27
N ALA A 141 28.00 -6.52 -11.43
CA ALA A 141 27.82 -5.86 -12.72
C ALA A 141 26.36 -5.41 -12.91
N CYS A 142 25.38 -6.27 -12.60
CA CYS A 142 23.95 -5.91 -12.61
C CYS A 142 23.64 -4.72 -11.70
N ARG A 143 24.14 -4.75 -10.45
CA ARG A 143 23.94 -3.67 -9.47
C ARG A 143 24.53 -2.34 -9.95
N SER A 144 25.71 -2.38 -10.58
CA SER A 144 26.38 -1.19 -11.10
C SER A 144 25.76 -0.61 -12.39
N GLN A 145 24.84 -1.35 -13.02
CA GLN A 145 24.29 -1.08 -14.37
C GLN A 145 25.35 -0.99 -15.48
N ALA A 146 26.62 -1.30 -15.18
CA ALA A 146 27.71 -1.20 -16.12
C ALA A 146 27.77 -2.47 -16.99
N GLY A 147 27.26 -2.38 -18.23
CA GLY A 147 27.66 -3.28 -19.30
C GLY A 147 27.18 -4.73 -19.20
N CYS A 148 26.07 -5.02 -18.52
CA CYS A 148 25.46 -6.36 -18.56
C CYS A 148 25.09 -6.80 -19.98
N SER A 149 24.80 -5.84 -20.87
CA SER A 149 24.52 -6.07 -22.28
C SER A 149 25.75 -6.65 -22.98
N GLY A 150 25.70 -7.93 -23.31
CA GLY A 150 26.74 -8.63 -24.07
C GLY A 150 27.60 -9.60 -23.25
N ILE A 151 27.56 -9.55 -21.91
CA ILE A 151 28.27 -10.52 -21.04
C ILE A 151 27.35 -11.60 -20.47
N VAL A 152 26.03 -11.40 -20.52
CA VAL A 152 25.01 -12.34 -20.04
C VAL A 152 23.97 -12.58 -21.14
N THR A 153 23.59 -13.83 -21.39
CA THR A 153 22.44 -14.16 -22.26
C THR A 153 21.11 -13.90 -21.55
N ASP A 154 20.01 -13.88 -22.29
CA ASP A 154 18.66 -13.73 -21.71
C ASP A 154 18.34 -14.84 -20.67
N GLU A 155 18.74 -16.09 -20.96
CA GLU A 155 18.60 -17.22 -20.04
C GLU A 155 19.43 -17.00 -18.77
N ALA A 156 20.69 -16.60 -18.93
CA ALA A 156 21.56 -16.35 -17.80
C ALA A 156 21.08 -15.17 -16.96
N MET A 157 20.49 -14.13 -17.57
CA MET A 157 19.90 -13.02 -16.84
C MET A 157 18.67 -13.47 -16.03
N ALA A 158 17.82 -14.33 -16.59
CA ALA A 158 16.70 -14.93 -15.87
C ALA A 158 17.18 -15.79 -14.68
N TYR A 159 18.29 -16.51 -14.84
CA TYR A 159 18.92 -17.25 -13.74
C TYR A 159 19.48 -16.33 -12.64
N LEU A 160 20.18 -15.26 -13.01
CA LEU A 160 20.68 -14.25 -12.05
C LEU A 160 19.52 -13.55 -11.33
N LEU A 161 18.39 -13.34 -12.01
CA LEU A 161 17.17 -12.82 -11.43
C LEU A 161 16.59 -13.78 -10.36
N ASP A 162 16.51 -15.08 -10.64
CA ASP A 162 16.09 -16.07 -9.64
C ASP A 162 17.00 -16.07 -8.40
N VAL A 163 18.32 -16.01 -8.61
CA VAL A 163 19.29 -15.93 -7.51
C VAL A 163 19.06 -14.67 -6.69
N ALA A 164 18.90 -13.50 -7.32
CA ALA A 164 18.64 -12.24 -6.64
C ALA A 164 17.34 -12.28 -5.81
N ILE A 165 16.26 -12.85 -6.36
CA ILE A 165 14.99 -13.04 -5.65
C ILE A 165 15.20 -13.97 -4.44
N LEU A 166 15.84 -15.12 -4.62
CA LEU A 166 16.08 -16.12 -3.55
C LEU A 166 16.99 -15.60 -2.43
N LEU A 167 17.89 -14.65 -2.73
CA LEU A 167 18.68 -13.95 -1.72
C LEU A 167 17.86 -12.93 -0.92
N GLY A 168 16.68 -12.53 -1.40
CA GLY A 168 15.87 -11.46 -0.80
C GLY A 168 16.43 -10.06 -1.05
N ASP A 169 17.33 -9.88 -2.03
CA ASP A 169 17.88 -8.58 -2.39
C ASP A 169 16.97 -7.89 -3.42
N ALA A 170 16.07 -7.03 -2.93
CA ALA A 170 15.06 -6.39 -3.75
C ALA A 170 15.61 -5.35 -4.73
N GLU A 171 16.73 -4.70 -4.43
CA GLU A 171 17.37 -3.75 -5.34
C GLU A 171 18.02 -4.51 -6.49
N LEU A 172 18.80 -5.54 -6.18
CA LEU A 172 19.43 -6.39 -7.17
C LEU A 172 18.40 -7.10 -8.05
N ALA A 173 17.30 -7.61 -7.47
CA ALA A 173 16.23 -8.24 -8.23
C ALA A 173 15.57 -7.26 -9.20
N ARG A 174 15.35 -6.00 -8.78
CA ARG A 174 14.84 -4.93 -9.65
C ARG A 174 15.80 -4.62 -10.79
N ASP A 175 17.10 -4.53 -10.53
CA ASP A 175 18.10 -4.21 -11.55
C ASP A 175 18.28 -5.37 -12.54
N CYS A 176 18.35 -6.62 -12.07
CA CYS A 176 18.31 -7.79 -12.95
C CYS A 176 17.03 -7.80 -13.81
N PHE A 177 15.86 -7.50 -13.23
CA PHE A 177 14.60 -7.49 -13.97
C PHE A 177 14.56 -6.46 -15.10
N LYS A 178 15.15 -5.27 -14.93
CA LYS A 178 15.26 -4.26 -16.00
C LYS A 178 16.01 -4.78 -17.23
N HIS A 179 16.96 -5.69 -17.03
CA HIS A 179 17.77 -6.28 -18.10
C HIS A 179 17.25 -7.63 -18.58
N CYS A 180 16.23 -8.18 -17.93
CA CYS A 180 15.70 -9.49 -18.23
C CYS A 180 14.54 -9.40 -19.21
N THR A 181 14.68 -10.05 -20.37
CA THR A 181 13.60 -10.19 -21.37
C THR A 181 12.67 -11.38 -21.07
N CYS A 182 13.08 -12.24 -20.14
CA CYS A 182 12.40 -13.46 -19.74
C CYS A 182 11.83 -13.33 -18.32
N LEU A 183 10.80 -14.15 -18.02
CA LEU A 183 10.37 -14.34 -16.64
C LEU A 183 11.42 -15.18 -15.88
N PRO A 184 11.39 -15.19 -14.54
CA PRO A 184 12.26 -16.06 -13.76
C PRO A 184 12.16 -17.52 -14.23
N LEU A 185 13.29 -18.23 -14.21
CA LEU A 185 13.39 -19.64 -14.60
C LEU A 185 12.84 -20.58 -13.53
N ARG A 186 12.51 -20.11 -12.33
CA ARG A 186 11.83 -20.88 -11.28
C ARG A 186 10.31 -20.72 -11.32
N CYS A 187 9.62 -21.78 -10.92
CA CYS A 187 8.18 -21.80 -10.67
C CYS A 187 7.86 -21.28 -9.27
N TRP A 188 7.51 -20.01 -9.15
CA TRP A 188 7.09 -19.45 -7.88
C TRP A 188 5.62 -19.79 -7.63
N ARG A 189 5.35 -20.50 -6.54
CA ARG A 189 4.00 -20.93 -6.14
C ARG A 189 3.51 -20.09 -4.97
N PHE A 190 2.19 -19.94 -4.82
CA PHE A 190 1.60 -19.28 -3.64
C PHE A 190 2.16 -19.84 -2.32
N ARG A 191 2.25 -21.17 -2.21
CA ARG A 191 2.72 -21.86 -1.00
C ARG A 191 4.18 -21.59 -0.63
N ALA A 192 4.99 -21.11 -1.58
CA ALA A 192 6.36 -20.69 -1.30
C ALA A 192 6.36 -19.45 -0.40
N PHE A 193 5.42 -18.52 -0.63
CA PHE A 193 5.35 -17.25 0.09
C PHE A 193 4.36 -17.24 1.24
N CYS A 194 3.29 -18.02 1.15
CA CYS A 194 2.21 -17.96 2.13
C CYS A 194 1.73 -19.36 2.51
N ARG A 195 1.67 -19.63 3.82
CA ARG A 195 0.95 -20.76 4.38
C ARG A 195 -0.37 -20.26 4.93
N ILE A 196 -1.48 -20.74 4.39
CA ILE A 196 -2.79 -20.57 5.03
C ILE A 196 -2.95 -21.73 6.01
N THR A 197 -2.98 -21.42 7.30
CA THR A 197 -3.29 -22.39 8.35
C THR A 197 -4.71 -22.21 8.84
N GLY A 198 -5.38 -23.34 9.05
CA GLY A 198 -6.69 -23.43 9.64
C GLY A 198 -6.93 -24.87 10.01
N HIS A 199 -7.05 -25.18 11.29
CA HIS A 199 -7.48 -26.51 11.69
C HIS A 199 -8.95 -26.70 11.29
N GLU A 200 -9.36 -27.93 10.98
CA GLU A 200 -10.75 -28.26 10.64
C GLU A 200 -11.76 -27.77 11.69
N HIS A 201 -11.29 -27.60 12.93
CA HIS A 201 -12.06 -27.11 14.05
C HIS A 201 -11.84 -25.63 14.36
N GLU A 202 -10.79 -24.98 13.86
CA GLU A 202 -10.52 -23.59 14.20
C GLU A 202 -11.38 -22.62 13.39
N PRO A 203 -12.12 -21.70 14.04
CA PRO A 203 -12.98 -20.76 13.33
C PRO A 203 -12.17 -19.71 12.55
N SER A 204 -10.95 -19.40 12.99
CA SER A 204 -10.04 -18.48 12.33
C SER A 204 -9.18 -19.16 11.27
N LEU A 205 -8.95 -18.46 10.16
CA LEU A 205 -7.87 -18.76 9.22
C LEU A 205 -6.71 -17.80 9.49
N ARG A 206 -5.48 -18.26 9.31
CA ARG A 206 -4.29 -17.42 9.42
C ARG A 206 -3.47 -17.53 8.16
N ALA A 207 -3.25 -16.40 7.49
CA ALA A 207 -2.21 -16.29 6.48
C ALA A 207 -0.87 -16.03 7.19
N GLU A 208 0.08 -16.95 7.04
CA GLU A 208 1.45 -16.80 7.51
C GLU A 208 2.34 -16.54 6.30
N ILE A 209 2.83 -15.30 6.17
CA ILE A 209 3.77 -14.93 5.12
C ILE A 209 5.17 -15.38 5.53
N ARG A 210 5.79 -16.18 4.66
CA ARG A 210 7.13 -16.76 4.82
C ARG A 210 8.13 -16.02 3.95
N GLU A 211 9.39 -16.03 4.38
CA GLU A 211 10.52 -15.48 3.62
C GLU A 211 10.21 -14.08 3.04
N LYS A 212 9.79 -13.15 3.91
CA LYS A 212 9.28 -11.83 3.53
C LYS A 212 10.21 -11.09 2.57
N ASP A 213 11.52 -11.16 2.77
CA ASP A 213 12.48 -10.48 1.90
C ASP A 213 12.56 -11.09 0.49
N ILE A 214 12.40 -12.42 0.35
CA ILE A 214 12.27 -13.09 -0.95
C ILE A 214 11.00 -12.62 -1.66
N LEU A 215 9.88 -12.52 -0.93
CA LEU A 215 8.62 -12.00 -1.48
C LEU A 215 8.76 -10.55 -1.95
N ILE A 216 9.38 -9.69 -1.14
CA ILE A 216 9.65 -8.29 -1.50
C ILE A 216 10.55 -8.19 -2.73
N ALA A 217 11.58 -9.03 -2.83
CA ALA A 217 12.44 -9.10 -4.01
C ALA A 217 11.68 -9.60 -5.25
N ALA A 218 10.78 -10.57 -5.10
CA ALA A 218 9.91 -11.02 -6.17
C ALA A 218 8.99 -9.89 -6.68
N PHE A 219 8.40 -9.10 -5.78
CA PHE A 219 7.61 -7.92 -6.16
C PHE A 219 8.44 -6.86 -6.89
N ALA A 220 9.67 -6.62 -6.43
CA ALA A 220 10.60 -5.71 -7.10
C ALA A 220 11.02 -6.21 -8.49
N ALA A 221 11.01 -7.54 -8.70
CA ALA A 221 11.21 -8.22 -9.97
C ALA A 221 9.92 -8.38 -10.82
N GLY A 222 8.85 -7.65 -10.52
CA GLY A 222 7.64 -7.62 -11.36
C GLY A 222 6.65 -8.76 -11.14
N LEU A 223 6.79 -9.57 -10.06
CA LEU A 223 5.69 -10.43 -9.61
C LEU A 223 4.47 -9.54 -9.36
N LYS A 224 3.36 -9.74 -10.07
CA LYS A 224 2.12 -9.01 -9.74
C LYS A 224 1.35 -9.76 -8.68
N LEU A 225 0.75 -8.99 -7.79
CA LEU A 225 -0.10 -9.44 -6.69
C LEU A 225 -1.24 -10.41 -7.10
N GLY A 226 -1.77 -10.27 -8.31
CA GLY A 226 -2.80 -11.15 -8.87
C GLY A 226 -2.30 -12.45 -9.50
N HIS A 227 -0.98 -12.64 -9.67
CA HIS A 227 -0.44 -13.83 -10.35
C HIS A 227 -0.55 -15.12 -9.52
N LEU A 228 -0.57 -14.99 -8.19
CA LEU A 228 -0.55 -16.13 -7.29
C LEU A 228 -1.86 -16.17 -6.51
N THR A 229 -2.70 -17.12 -6.87
CA THR A 229 -3.91 -17.45 -6.12
C THR A 229 -3.80 -18.87 -5.61
N VAL A 230 -4.29 -19.11 -4.40
CA VAL A 230 -4.46 -20.46 -3.89
C VAL A 230 -5.93 -20.76 -3.78
N GLU A 231 -6.31 -21.93 -4.27
CA GLU A 231 -7.52 -22.56 -3.82
C GLU A 231 -7.18 -23.32 -2.55
N TYR A 232 -7.77 -22.91 -1.42
CA TYR A 232 -7.60 -23.68 -0.20
C TYR A 232 -8.66 -24.78 -0.17
N PRO A 233 -8.26 -26.05 0.05
CA PRO A 233 -9.20 -27.16 0.00
C PRO A 233 -10.25 -26.97 1.08
N GLU A 234 -11.52 -27.01 0.69
CA GLU A 234 -12.56 -27.31 1.67
C GLU A 234 -12.32 -28.74 2.19
N PRO A 235 -12.50 -28.99 3.50
CA PRO A 235 -12.29 -30.31 4.06
C PRO A 235 -13.07 -31.36 3.25
N PRO A 236 -12.43 -32.45 2.78
CA PRO A 236 -12.87 -33.32 1.68
C PRO A 236 -14.13 -34.16 1.94
N TYR A 237 -14.88 -33.88 3.01
CA TYR A 237 -15.93 -34.75 3.54
C TYR A 237 -17.38 -34.36 3.21
N ASP A 238 -17.63 -33.49 2.22
CA ASP A 238 -19.00 -33.26 1.75
C ASP A 238 -19.24 -33.79 0.33
N PRO A 239 -19.57 -35.10 0.17
CA PRO A 239 -19.87 -35.71 -1.12
C PRO A 239 -21.13 -35.14 -1.80
N TRP A 240 -21.88 -34.25 -1.14
CA TRP A 240 -23.10 -33.63 -1.67
C TRP A 240 -22.91 -32.19 -2.15
N ARG A 241 -21.70 -31.63 -2.05
CA ARG A 241 -21.45 -30.24 -2.47
C ARG A 241 -21.12 -30.18 -3.96
N GLN A 242 -21.75 -29.24 -4.67
CA GLN A 242 -21.32 -28.90 -6.02
C GLN A 242 -19.89 -28.33 -5.97
N PRO A 243 -18.98 -28.75 -6.87
CA PRO A 243 -17.60 -28.28 -6.94
C PRO A 243 -17.43 -26.75 -7.10
N ASP A 244 -18.49 -26.02 -7.45
CA ASP A 244 -18.42 -24.65 -7.98
C ASP A 244 -18.16 -23.54 -6.94
N SER A 245 -17.68 -23.86 -5.73
CA SER A 245 -17.38 -22.85 -4.70
C SER A 245 -15.93 -22.91 -4.19
N CYS A 246 -14.99 -23.18 -5.10
CA CYS A 246 -13.56 -23.02 -4.86
C CYS A 246 -13.29 -21.62 -4.29
N LYS A 247 -12.76 -21.59 -3.05
CA LYS A 247 -12.44 -20.34 -2.37
C LYS A 247 -11.02 -19.95 -2.75
N HIS A 248 -10.90 -18.89 -3.54
CA HIS A 248 -9.62 -18.36 -3.97
C HIS A 248 -9.19 -17.22 -3.05
N VAL A 249 -7.93 -17.28 -2.60
CA VAL A 249 -7.25 -16.17 -1.93
C VAL A 249 -6.03 -15.82 -2.76
N SER A 250 -5.97 -14.58 -3.24
CA SER A 250 -4.77 -14.03 -3.87
C SER A 250 -3.68 -13.80 -2.83
N LEU A 251 -2.42 -13.84 -3.26
CA LEU A 251 -1.28 -13.52 -2.39
C LEU A 251 -1.41 -12.12 -1.80
N ALA A 252 -1.97 -11.20 -2.57
CA ALA A 252 -2.26 -9.83 -2.14
C ALA A 252 -3.24 -9.76 -0.97
N GLU A 253 -4.37 -10.46 -1.09
CA GLU A 253 -5.32 -10.60 0.01
C GLU A 253 -4.66 -11.28 1.21
N ALA A 254 -3.88 -12.33 0.99
CA ALA A 254 -3.19 -13.04 2.06
C ALA A 254 -2.21 -12.14 2.84
N ILE A 255 -1.46 -11.26 2.17
CA ILE A 255 -0.55 -10.30 2.81
C ILE A 255 -1.34 -9.35 3.71
N VAL A 256 -2.39 -8.73 3.18
CA VAL A 256 -3.24 -7.80 3.95
C VAL A 256 -3.89 -8.53 5.13
N LEU A 257 -4.43 -9.72 4.90
CA LEU A 257 -5.15 -10.53 5.88
C LEU A 257 -4.24 -11.21 6.92
N SER A 258 -2.93 -11.25 6.69
CA SER A 258 -1.97 -11.68 7.71
C SER A 258 -1.93 -10.74 8.92
N GLY A 259 -2.26 -9.46 8.70
CA GLY A 259 -2.14 -8.39 9.70
C GLY A 259 -0.73 -7.79 9.81
N ASP A 260 0.19 -8.17 8.92
CA ASP A 260 1.56 -7.67 8.91
C ASP A 260 1.64 -6.27 8.28
N THR A 261 1.50 -5.25 9.12
CA THR A 261 1.49 -3.84 8.68
C THR A 261 2.82 -3.39 8.07
N GLU A 262 3.95 -3.88 8.59
CA GLU A 262 5.28 -3.54 8.07
C GLU A 262 5.47 -4.10 6.66
N LEU A 263 5.13 -5.38 6.47
CA LEU A 263 5.18 -6.01 5.16
C LEU A 263 4.25 -5.30 4.17
N TRP A 264 3.01 -4.98 4.59
CA TRP A 264 2.07 -4.28 3.75
C TRP A 264 2.63 -2.93 3.27
N CYS A 265 3.15 -2.10 4.17
CA CYS A 265 3.74 -0.80 3.80
C CYS A 265 4.89 -0.96 2.78
N ARG A 266 5.74 -1.99 2.94
CA ARG A 266 6.82 -2.29 1.97
C ARG A 266 6.27 -2.70 0.60
N VAL A 267 5.22 -3.51 0.56
CA VAL A 267 4.58 -3.97 -0.69
C VAL A 267 3.84 -2.82 -1.38
N GLU A 268 3.10 -2.01 -0.63
CA GLU A 268 2.36 -0.85 -1.14
C GLU A 268 3.29 0.15 -1.83
N GLY A 269 4.48 0.39 -1.25
CA GLY A 269 5.51 1.23 -1.88
C GLY A 269 6.10 0.67 -3.17
N LEU A 270 6.03 -0.64 -3.39
CA LEU A 270 6.51 -1.30 -4.62
C LEU A 270 5.42 -1.43 -5.69
N GLN A 271 4.14 -1.48 -5.30
CA GLN A 271 3.01 -1.65 -6.21
C GLN A 271 1.88 -0.67 -5.86
N PRO A 272 1.99 0.60 -6.27
CA PRO A 272 1.03 1.64 -5.91
C PRO A 272 -0.37 1.44 -6.54
N GLN A 273 -0.50 0.58 -7.55
CA GLN A 273 -1.78 0.30 -8.23
C GLN A 273 -2.46 -0.96 -7.67
N LEU A 274 -2.81 -0.90 -6.39
CA LEU A 274 -3.64 -1.91 -5.74
C LEU A 274 -5.11 -1.66 -6.07
N GLY A 275 -5.60 -2.13 -7.23
CA GLY A 275 -7.04 -2.08 -7.48
C GLY A 275 -7.52 -2.52 -8.87
N PRO A 276 -8.84 -2.68 -9.03
CA PRO A 276 -9.83 -2.93 -7.98
C PRO A 276 -9.73 -4.38 -7.47
N TRP A 277 -9.89 -4.58 -6.16
CA TRP A 277 -9.93 -5.91 -5.57
C TRP A 277 -11.14 -6.71 -6.10
N PRO A 278 -10.98 -8.02 -6.35
CA PRO A 278 -12.09 -8.83 -6.82
C PRO A 278 -13.21 -8.83 -5.76
N LYS A 279 -14.45 -8.62 -6.21
CA LYS A 279 -15.60 -8.87 -5.34
C LYS A 279 -15.70 -10.37 -5.13
N HIS A 280 -15.70 -10.80 -3.87
CA HIS A 280 -15.87 -12.21 -3.58
C HIS A 280 -17.32 -12.63 -3.81
N THR A 281 -17.50 -13.88 -4.26
CA THR A 281 -18.83 -14.49 -4.38
C THR A 281 -19.40 -14.79 -3.00
N LYS A 282 -20.73 -14.98 -2.93
CA LYS A 282 -21.44 -15.29 -1.69
C LYS A 282 -20.92 -16.60 -1.07
N GLY A 283 -20.54 -16.56 0.20
CA GLY A 283 -20.03 -17.69 0.97
C GLY A 283 -18.53 -17.93 0.83
N ASN A 284 -17.75 -16.90 0.55
CA ASN A 284 -16.29 -16.96 0.38
C ASN A 284 -15.50 -17.29 1.66
N GLU A 285 -16.05 -17.04 2.85
CA GLU A 285 -15.40 -17.33 4.13
C GLU A 285 -14.12 -16.56 4.42
N MET A 286 -13.94 -15.45 3.71
CA MET A 286 -12.86 -14.49 3.93
C MET A 286 -12.91 -13.85 5.31
N ALA A 287 -14.10 -13.74 5.90
CA ALA A 287 -14.29 -13.27 7.26
C ALA A 287 -13.48 -14.08 8.30
N ARG A 288 -13.14 -15.36 8.02
CA ARG A 288 -12.34 -16.19 8.92
C ARG A 288 -10.93 -15.67 9.13
N PHE A 289 -10.34 -14.96 8.16
CA PHE A 289 -9.00 -14.37 8.32
C PHE A 289 -8.97 -13.18 9.28
N LEU A 290 -10.14 -12.55 9.48
CA LEU A 290 -10.31 -11.43 10.39
C LEU A 290 -10.68 -11.88 11.81
N LEU A 291 -10.85 -13.19 12.04
CA LEU A 291 -11.08 -13.75 13.37
C LEU A 291 -9.74 -14.06 14.07
N GLU A 292 -9.72 -13.84 15.38
CA GLU A 292 -8.63 -14.25 16.25
C GLU A 292 -9.14 -14.93 17.51
N ARG A 293 -8.29 -15.74 18.14
CA ARG A 293 -8.54 -16.29 19.49
C ARG A 293 -7.81 -15.44 20.53
N CYS A 294 -8.56 -14.86 21.46
CA CYS A 294 -8.02 -14.14 22.61
C CYS A 294 -8.70 -14.66 23.88
N GLY A 295 -7.94 -15.23 24.82
CA GLY A 295 -8.49 -15.73 26.09
C GLY A 295 -9.52 -16.86 25.95
N GLY A 296 -9.39 -17.71 24.91
CA GLY A 296 -10.36 -18.79 24.63
C GLY A 296 -11.65 -18.33 23.96
N GLN A 297 -11.77 -17.03 23.66
CA GLN A 297 -12.88 -16.46 22.91
C GLN A 297 -12.46 -16.13 21.48
N VAL A 298 -13.38 -16.33 20.55
CA VAL A 298 -13.22 -15.95 19.15
C VAL A 298 -13.81 -14.56 18.96
N ARG A 299 -13.05 -13.65 18.36
CA ARG A 299 -13.48 -12.27 18.11
C ARG A 299 -12.91 -11.75 16.80
N LEU A 300 -13.44 -10.65 16.27
CA LEU A 300 -12.83 -9.93 15.16
C LEU A 300 -11.57 -9.18 15.64
N ASN A 301 -10.51 -9.25 14.83
CA ASN A 301 -9.29 -8.46 15.02
C ASN A 301 -9.46 -7.10 14.32
N SER A 302 -9.61 -6.04 15.12
CA SER A 302 -9.83 -4.68 14.62
C SER A 302 -8.64 -4.12 13.83
N GLU A 303 -7.40 -4.47 14.19
CA GLU A 303 -6.19 -4.02 13.49
C GLU A 303 -6.13 -4.58 12.06
N ARG A 304 -6.44 -5.88 11.89
CA ARG A 304 -6.56 -6.52 10.58
C ARG A 304 -7.68 -5.93 9.74
N MET A 305 -8.82 -5.62 10.36
CA MET A 305 -9.92 -4.95 9.66
C MET A 305 -9.52 -3.55 9.18
N GLN A 306 -8.84 -2.76 10.00
CA GLN A 306 -8.33 -1.44 9.61
C GLN A 306 -7.26 -1.53 8.52
N LEU A 307 -6.38 -2.53 8.58
CA LEU A 307 -5.40 -2.78 7.52
C LEU A 307 -6.10 -3.15 6.21
N ALA A 308 -7.10 -4.03 6.26
CA ALA A 308 -7.90 -4.43 5.11
C ALA A 308 -8.70 -3.27 4.50
N GLU A 309 -9.31 -2.43 5.33
CA GLU A 309 -9.99 -1.21 4.90
C GLU A 309 -9.03 -0.24 4.21
N ARG A 310 -7.87 0.03 4.82
CA ARG A 310 -6.84 0.92 4.24
C ARG A 310 -6.30 0.39 2.93
N ALA A 311 -6.13 -0.92 2.81
CA ALA A 311 -5.75 -1.57 1.57
C ALA A 311 -6.85 -1.53 0.50
N GLY A 312 -8.07 -1.12 0.84
CA GLY A 312 -9.20 -1.03 -0.08
C GLY A 312 -9.90 -2.36 -0.34
N LEU A 313 -9.69 -3.39 0.49
CA LEU A 313 -10.40 -4.67 0.34
C LEU A 313 -11.91 -4.46 0.44
N ALA A 314 -12.67 -5.20 -0.37
CA ALA A 314 -14.13 -5.15 -0.39
C ALA A 314 -14.74 -5.89 0.82
N LEU A 315 -14.49 -5.37 2.03
CA LEU A 315 -14.94 -5.94 3.30
C LEU A 315 -16.46 -6.17 3.37
N GLY A 316 -17.25 -5.40 2.63
CA GLY A 316 -18.70 -5.63 2.49
C GLY A 316 -19.08 -6.96 1.82
N THR A 317 -18.16 -7.59 1.08
CA THR A 317 -18.37 -8.93 0.51
C THR A 317 -17.86 -10.06 1.41
N PHE A 318 -17.20 -9.75 2.52
CA PHE A 318 -16.64 -10.76 3.39
C PHE A 318 -17.75 -11.40 4.20
N GLU A 319 -17.90 -12.70 4.02
CA GLU A 319 -18.96 -13.48 4.64
C GLU A 319 -18.38 -14.65 5.42
N LEU A 320 -19.09 -15.10 6.45
CA LEU A 320 -18.82 -16.33 7.20
C LEU A 320 -20.03 -17.24 7.12
N ARG A 321 -19.83 -18.56 6.94
CA ARG A 321 -20.93 -19.52 6.96
C ARG A 321 -20.83 -20.39 8.22
N PRO A 322 -21.40 -19.96 9.37
CA PRO A 322 -21.23 -20.66 10.65
C PRO A 322 -21.82 -22.07 10.64
N PHE A 323 -22.86 -22.29 9.83
CA PHE A 323 -23.62 -23.53 9.79
C PHE A 323 -24.04 -23.87 8.37
N ARG A 324 -24.07 -25.16 8.01
CA ARG A 324 -24.38 -25.63 6.63
C ARG A 324 -25.76 -25.19 6.10
N ARG A 325 -26.74 -24.95 6.97
CA ARG A 325 -28.13 -24.64 6.58
C ARG A 325 -28.51 -23.17 6.71
N PHE A 326 -27.62 -22.34 7.24
CA PHE A 326 -27.94 -20.97 7.56
C PHE A 326 -27.38 -20.05 6.49
N SER A 327 -27.97 -18.85 6.40
CA SER A 327 -27.42 -17.81 5.53
C SER A 327 -26.04 -17.39 6.03
N THR A 328 -25.31 -16.75 5.14
CA THR A 328 -24.01 -16.14 5.42
C THR A 328 -24.16 -14.99 6.41
N LEU A 329 -23.18 -14.85 7.30
CA LEU A 329 -23.02 -13.72 8.19
C LEU A 329 -22.05 -12.73 7.58
N SER A 330 -22.41 -11.46 7.59
CA SER A 330 -21.50 -10.36 7.26
C SER A 330 -20.52 -10.09 8.41
N LEU A 331 -19.49 -9.27 8.16
CA LEU A 331 -18.62 -8.76 9.23
C LEU A 331 -19.36 -7.92 10.26
N LEU A 332 -20.41 -7.19 9.84
CA LEU A 332 -21.25 -6.42 10.75
C LEU A 332 -22.05 -7.33 11.68
N ASP A 333 -22.60 -8.43 11.16
CA ASP A 333 -23.29 -9.43 11.97
C ASP A 333 -22.37 -10.01 13.04
N LEU A 334 -21.14 -10.36 12.67
CA LEU A 334 -20.14 -10.90 13.59
C LEU A 334 -19.74 -9.88 14.66
N ALA A 335 -19.49 -8.63 14.27
CA ALA A 335 -19.11 -7.58 15.21
C ALA A 335 -20.21 -7.31 16.26
N ILE A 336 -21.48 -7.30 15.83
CA ILE A 336 -22.63 -7.16 16.73
C ILE A 336 -22.77 -8.40 17.61
N LEU A 337 -22.68 -9.61 17.03
CA LEU A 337 -22.80 -10.87 17.75
C LEU A 337 -21.75 -11.00 18.86
N PHE A 338 -20.52 -10.54 18.62
CA PHE A 338 -19.43 -10.53 19.62
C PHE A 338 -19.46 -9.32 20.56
N GLY A 339 -20.40 -8.38 20.39
CA GLY A 339 -20.47 -7.17 21.21
C GLY A 339 -19.29 -6.22 21.04
N GLN A 340 -18.62 -6.24 19.87
CA GLN A 340 -17.40 -5.46 19.61
C GLN A 340 -17.72 -4.09 19.01
N THR A 341 -17.83 -3.08 19.87
CA THR A 341 -18.13 -1.69 19.48
C THR A 341 -17.12 -1.10 18.50
N ASP A 342 -15.82 -1.37 18.69
CA ASP A 342 -14.78 -0.84 17.81
C ASP A 342 -14.84 -1.40 16.39
N CYS A 343 -15.14 -2.70 16.25
CA CYS A 343 -15.34 -3.33 14.93
C CYS A 343 -16.64 -2.84 14.28
N CYS A 344 -17.71 -2.65 15.06
CA CYS A 344 -18.96 -2.07 14.59
C CYS A 344 -18.79 -0.63 14.07
N ARG A 345 -17.98 0.18 14.76
CA ARG A 345 -17.63 1.54 14.32
C ARG A 345 -16.93 1.52 12.96
N LEU A 346 -16.03 0.56 12.72
CA LEU A 346 -15.36 0.38 11.44
C LEU A 346 -16.32 -0.11 10.34
N CYS A 347 -17.21 -1.06 10.64
CA CYS A 347 -18.16 -1.58 9.65
C CYS A 347 -19.21 -0.55 9.21
N GLY A 348 -19.63 0.37 10.09
CA GLY A 348 -20.72 1.32 9.81
C GLY A 348 -20.52 2.15 8.53
N PRO A 349 -19.35 2.78 8.33
CA PRO A 349 -19.04 3.52 7.11
C PRO A 349 -18.89 2.68 5.83
N MET A 350 -18.61 1.39 5.95
CA MET A 350 -18.27 0.49 4.84
C MET A 350 -19.48 0.00 4.01
N ASP A 351 -20.69 0.46 4.32
CA ASP A 351 -21.92 0.08 3.63
C ASP A 351 -22.21 -1.43 3.62
N ILE A 352 -21.75 -2.13 4.68
CA ILE A 352 -22.02 -3.56 4.85
C ILE A 352 -23.51 -3.75 5.11
N GLU A 353 -24.18 -4.56 4.29
CA GLU A 353 -25.60 -4.83 4.43
C GLU A 353 -25.89 -5.53 5.75
N ALA A 354 -26.76 -4.93 6.58
CA ALA A 354 -27.35 -5.60 7.72
C ALA A 354 -28.22 -6.76 7.23
N THR A 355 -27.95 -7.97 7.70
CA THR A 355 -28.73 -9.16 7.34
C THR A 355 -29.89 -9.36 8.33
N ILE A 356 -30.77 -10.33 8.05
CA ILE A 356 -31.80 -10.73 9.02
C ILE A 356 -31.20 -11.16 10.37
N PHE A 357 -29.95 -11.65 10.36
CA PHE A 357 -29.23 -12.02 11.57
C PHE A 357 -28.79 -10.81 12.37
N THR A 358 -28.60 -9.64 11.77
CA THR A 358 -28.24 -8.41 12.49
C THR A 358 -29.29 -8.07 13.55
N VAL A 359 -30.57 -8.20 13.22
CA VAL A 359 -31.69 -7.91 14.13
C VAL A 359 -31.75 -8.93 15.27
N GLN A 360 -31.62 -10.22 14.94
CA GLN A 360 -31.63 -11.29 15.94
C GLN A 360 -30.41 -11.19 16.87
N ALA A 361 -29.22 -10.95 16.30
CA ALA A 361 -27.98 -10.79 17.03
C ALA A 361 -27.99 -9.56 17.95
N SER A 362 -28.66 -8.46 17.57
CA SER A 362 -28.69 -7.24 18.39
C SER A 362 -29.76 -7.23 19.48
N LEU A 363 -30.88 -7.95 19.32
CA LEU A 363 -32.06 -7.74 20.18
C LEU A 363 -32.62 -9.00 20.86
N GLU A 364 -32.18 -10.21 20.50
CA GLU A 364 -32.66 -11.44 21.13
C GLU A 364 -31.65 -11.97 22.17
N GLU A 365 -32.13 -12.32 23.38
CA GLU A 365 -31.29 -12.91 24.44
C GLU A 365 -30.55 -14.16 23.95
N ARG A 366 -31.23 -15.00 23.16
CA ARG A 366 -30.66 -16.10 22.40
C ARG A 366 -31.13 -16.00 20.96
N PRO A 367 -30.23 -15.73 20.00
CA PRO A 367 -30.63 -15.71 18.61
C PRO A 367 -31.12 -17.11 18.21
N ALA A 368 -32.19 -17.17 17.42
CA ALA A 368 -32.94 -18.41 17.12
C ALA A 368 -32.08 -19.61 16.63
N TRP A 369 -30.90 -19.36 16.06
CA TRP A 369 -29.97 -20.41 15.64
C TRP A 369 -29.30 -21.20 16.79
N GLU A 370 -29.28 -20.68 18.02
CA GLU A 370 -28.72 -21.37 19.19
C GLU A 370 -29.64 -22.52 19.62
N ASP A 371 -30.95 -22.35 19.39
CA ASP A 371 -31.99 -23.30 19.73
C ASP A 371 -32.22 -24.37 18.65
N TYR A 372 -31.50 -24.33 17.52
CA TYR A 372 -31.49 -25.44 16.58
C TYR A 372 -30.51 -26.51 17.08
N PRO A 373 -30.94 -27.57 17.79
CA PRO A 373 -30.07 -28.69 18.05
C PRO A 373 -29.66 -29.23 16.70
N CYS A 374 -28.37 -29.17 16.38
CA CYS A 374 -27.82 -29.86 15.22
C CYS A 374 -28.00 -31.37 15.45
N ARG A 375 -29.20 -31.90 15.14
CA ARG A 375 -29.62 -33.29 15.42
C ARG A 375 -28.79 -34.35 14.68
N ARG A 376 -27.82 -33.93 13.85
CA ARG A 376 -26.83 -34.80 13.20
C ARG A 376 -25.46 -34.20 13.51
N GLY A 377 -24.72 -34.82 14.42
CA GLY A 377 -23.44 -34.33 14.97
C GLY A 377 -22.28 -34.31 13.98
N HIS A 378 -22.42 -33.58 12.86
CA HIS A 378 -21.41 -33.53 11.79
C HIS A 378 -21.07 -32.12 11.29
N SER A 379 -21.60 -31.05 11.88
CA SER A 379 -20.99 -29.74 11.64
C SER A 379 -19.77 -29.61 12.54
N THR A 380 -18.58 -29.63 11.92
CA THR A 380 -17.28 -29.40 12.56
C THR A 380 -17.23 -28.10 13.37
N TRP A 381 -18.08 -27.13 13.03
CA TRP A 381 -18.27 -25.90 13.78
C TRP A 381 -18.93 -26.10 15.15
N TYR A 382 -19.79 -27.13 15.36
CA TYR A 382 -20.48 -27.33 16.64
C TYR A 382 -19.61 -27.93 17.75
N SER A 383 -18.49 -28.58 17.42
CA SER A 383 -17.54 -29.03 18.45
C SER A 383 -16.71 -27.87 18.98
N THR A 384 -16.39 -26.89 18.14
CA THR A 384 -15.72 -25.63 18.52
C THR A 384 -16.66 -24.47 18.82
N SER A 385 -17.96 -24.60 18.56
CA SER A 385 -18.96 -23.56 18.86
C SER A 385 -19.12 -23.31 20.36
N ARG A 386 -18.64 -24.21 21.23
CA ARG A 386 -18.50 -23.91 22.66
C ARG A 386 -17.58 -22.73 22.94
N GLU A 387 -16.74 -22.34 21.99
CA GLU A 387 -15.74 -21.27 22.14
C GLU A 387 -16.20 -19.93 21.53
N ILE A 388 -17.26 -19.94 20.72
CA ILE A 388 -17.81 -18.73 20.10
C ILE A 388 -18.76 -18.09 21.10
N HIS A 389 -18.15 -17.33 22.00
CA HIS A 389 -18.88 -16.60 23.02
C HIS A 389 -19.61 -15.44 22.37
N THR A 390 -20.93 -15.51 22.35
CA THR A 390 -21.78 -14.37 22.00
C THR A 390 -21.64 -13.32 23.10
N GLY A 391 -21.54 -12.06 22.70
CA GLY A 391 -21.52 -10.94 23.64
C GLY A 391 -22.82 -10.92 24.46
N ARG A 392 -22.75 -10.33 25.66
CA ARG A 392 -23.97 -10.10 26.46
C ARG A 392 -24.94 -9.24 25.67
N ILE A 393 -26.24 -9.41 25.87
CA ILE A 393 -27.26 -8.64 25.12
C ILE A 393 -27.00 -7.13 25.15
N SER A 394 -26.59 -6.59 26.29
CA SER A 394 -26.22 -5.17 26.44
C SER A 394 -25.00 -4.76 25.60
N GLU A 395 -24.00 -5.64 25.46
CA GLU A 395 -22.81 -5.40 24.64
C GLU A 395 -23.18 -5.45 23.14
N ARG A 396 -24.02 -6.40 22.75
CA ARG A 396 -24.54 -6.53 21.37
C ARG A 396 -25.38 -5.32 20.98
N GLN A 397 -26.25 -4.86 21.87
CA GLN A 397 -27.03 -3.63 21.68
C GLN A 397 -26.15 -2.38 21.59
N ALA A 398 -25.12 -2.26 22.44
CA ALA A 398 -24.16 -1.16 22.37
C ALA A 398 -23.38 -1.17 21.05
N ALA A 399 -22.95 -2.34 20.59
CA ALA A 399 -22.25 -2.53 19.32
C ALA A 399 -23.15 -2.16 18.13
N ALA A 400 -24.40 -2.62 18.11
CA ALA A 400 -25.39 -2.25 17.08
C ALA A 400 -25.68 -0.74 17.05
N ALA A 401 -25.81 -0.11 18.21
CA ALA A 401 -25.98 1.34 18.32
C ALA A 401 -24.76 2.11 17.79
N GLU A 402 -23.55 1.61 18.06
CA GLU A 402 -22.31 2.20 17.53
C GLU A 402 -22.19 2.06 16.01
N ALA A 403 -22.51 0.89 15.46
CA ALA A 403 -22.56 0.70 14.00
C ALA A 403 -23.56 1.65 13.34
N LEU A 404 -24.77 1.78 13.91
CA LEU A 404 -25.80 2.69 13.39
C LEU A 404 -25.33 4.14 13.44
N ARG A 405 -24.72 4.55 14.55
CA ARG A 405 -24.13 5.89 14.71
C ARG A 405 -23.07 6.16 13.62
N ALA A 406 -22.14 5.24 13.42
CA ALA A 406 -21.06 5.40 12.44
C ALA A 406 -21.58 5.40 11.00
N ALA A 407 -22.56 4.54 10.67
CA ALA A 407 -23.20 4.51 9.36
C ALA A 407 -23.96 5.81 9.04
N LEU A 408 -24.70 6.36 10.03
CA LEU A 408 -25.37 7.65 9.89
C LEU A 408 -24.38 8.79 9.68
N GLN A 409 -23.27 8.81 10.41
CA GLN A 409 -22.20 9.80 10.24
C GLN A 409 -21.56 9.71 8.85
N ALA A 410 -21.27 8.51 8.35
CA ALA A 410 -20.69 8.30 7.04
C ALA A 410 -21.65 8.69 5.90
N SER A 411 -22.93 8.30 6.00
CA SER A 411 -23.98 8.72 5.07
C SER A 411 -24.12 10.24 5.06
N PHE A 412 -24.11 10.88 6.23
CA PHE A 412 -24.14 12.33 6.35
C PHE A 412 -22.94 13.01 5.66
N ARG A 413 -21.71 12.48 5.85
CA ARG A 413 -20.51 13.01 5.18
C ARG A 413 -20.59 12.87 3.67
N ARG A 414 -21.03 11.71 3.16
CA ARG A 414 -21.26 11.48 1.72
C ARG A 414 -22.30 12.46 1.16
N ALA A 415 -23.43 12.63 1.82
CA ALA A 415 -24.45 13.58 1.39
C ALA A 415 -23.92 15.03 1.40
N ALA A 416 -23.16 15.41 2.43
CA ALA A 416 -22.56 16.73 2.52
C ALA A 416 -21.51 17.00 1.43
N SER A 417 -20.71 15.99 1.03
CA SER A 417 -19.76 16.15 -0.07
C SER A 417 -20.45 16.32 -1.41
N PHE A 418 -21.54 15.59 -1.68
CA PHE A 418 -22.30 15.72 -2.93
C PHE A 418 -23.11 17.02 -3.03
N ALA A 419 -23.64 17.53 -1.93
CA ALA A 419 -24.52 18.70 -1.93
C ALA A 419 -23.82 20.04 -1.62
N GLY A 420 -22.51 20.02 -1.44
CA GLY A 420 -21.69 21.19 -1.13
C GLY A 420 -21.81 21.73 0.30
N PHE A 421 -20.95 22.71 0.62
CA PHE A 421 -20.81 23.29 1.97
C PHE A 421 -22.09 23.92 2.54
N GLY A 422 -22.99 24.40 1.65
CA GLY A 422 -24.27 25.00 2.02
C GLY A 422 -25.20 24.03 2.75
N LEU A 423 -25.31 22.77 2.29
CA LEU A 423 -26.14 21.76 2.95
C LEU A 423 -25.58 21.40 4.33
N PHE A 424 -24.26 21.25 4.44
CA PHE A 424 -23.59 20.96 5.70
C PHE A 424 -23.86 22.03 6.77
N GLN A 425 -23.69 23.32 6.43
CA GLN A 425 -24.00 24.41 7.34
C GLN A 425 -25.46 24.42 7.76
N THR A 426 -26.34 24.14 6.81
CA THR A 426 -27.78 24.13 7.01
C THR A 426 -28.22 23.03 7.97
N MET A 427 -27.71 21.81 7.78
CA MET A 427 -27.96 20.70 8.70
C MET A 427 -27.40 21.00 10.10
N ARG A 428 -26.25 21.67 10.19
CA ARG A 428 -25.65 22.12 11.45
C ARG A 428 -26.45 23.22 12.14
N THR A 429 -27.09 24.12 11.38
CA THR A 429 -28.03 25.09 11.96
C THR A 429 -29.31 24.43 12.45
N TRP A 430 -29.81 23.42 11.72
CA TRP A 430 -30.99 22.67 12.11
C TRP A 430 -30.78 21.92 13.43
N SER A 431 -29.65 21.22 13.57
CA SER A 431 -29.33 20.44 14.77
C SER A 431 -29.15 21.29 16.03
N ARG A 432 -28.80 22.58 15.87
CA ARG A 432 -28.76 23.58 16.95
C ARG A 432 -30.13 24.18 17.28
N GLY A 433 -31.22 23.61 16.76
CA GLY A 433 -32.59 24.06 17.01
C GLY A 433 -32.97 25.37 16.29
N LYS A 434 -32.19 25.81 15.29
CA LYS A 434 -32.55 26.98 14.48
C LYS A 434 -33.46 26.59 13.32
N SER A 435 -34.38 27.47 12.97
CA SER A 435 -35.29 27.26 11.84
C SER A 435 -34.51 27.21 10.53
N VAL A 436 -34.83 26.24 9.68
CA VAL A 436 -34.20 26.03 8.37
C VAL A 436 -35.25 26.20 7.28
N PRO A 437 -34.91 26.81 6.12
CA PRO A 437 -35.85 26.92 5.00
C PRO A 437 -36.40 25.56 4.57
N ALA A 438 -37.72 25.47 4.36
CA ALA A 438 -38.42 24.22 4.04
C ALA A 438 -37.87 23.51 2.79
N ALA A 439 -37.37 24.26 1.80
CA ALA A 439 -36.71 23.71 0.62
C ALA A 439 -35.44 22.92 0.98
N MET A 440 -34.66 23.37 1.97
CA MET A 440 -33.50 22.63 2.42
C MET A 440 -33.88 21.48 3.36
N VAL A 441 -34.95 21.59 4.13
CA VAL A 441 -35.50 20.45 4.90
C VAL A 441 -35.91 19.32 3.95
N ASN A 442 -36.61 19.63 2.86
CA ASN A 442 -36.94 18.64 1.83
C ASN A 442 -35.70 18.07 1.15
N LEU A 443 -34.70 18.89 0.83
CA LEU A 443 -33.41 18.41 0.30
C LEU A 443 -32.75 17.41 1.28
N VAL A 444 -32.63 17.79 2.56
CA VAL A 444 -32.09 16.92 3.63
C VAL A 444 -32.91 15.63 3.80
N LEU A 445 -34.25 15.69 3.74
CA LEU A 445 -35.11 14.52 3.84
C LEU A 445 -35.01 13.60 2.62
N THR A 446 -34.77 14.16 1.43
CA THR A 446 -34.56 13.40 0.19
C THR A 446 -33.17 12.73 0.20
N PHE A 447 -32.15 13.37 0.78
CA PHE A 447 -30.83 12.76 1.02
C PHE A 447 -30.85 11.73 2.16
N ALA A 448 -31.63 11.96 3.21
CA ALA A 448 -31.90 11.00 4.28
C ALA A 448 -32.72 9.77 3.83
N ALA A 449 -33.16 9.73 2.56
CA ALA A 449 -33.88 8.59 1.99
C ALA A 449 -32.98 7.37 1.75
N HIS A 450 -31.66 7.54 1.57
CA HIS A 450 -30.72 6.41 1.63
C HIS A 450 -30.46 6.07 3.11
N ARG A 451 -31.49 5.48 3.73
CA ARG A 451 -31.38 4.92 5.08
C ARG A 451 -30.33 3.82 5.03
N PRO A 452 -29.32 3.83 5.93
CA PRO A 452 -28.41 2.70 6.05
C PRO A 452 -29.23 1.41 6.21
N SER A 453 -28.81 0.33 5.56
CA SER A 453 -29.45 -0.99 5.65
C SER A 453 -29.73 -1.39 7.11
N LEU A 454 -28.82 -1.04 8.01
CA LEU A 454 -28.96 -1.23 9.46
C LEU A 454 -30.15 -0.48 10.08
N LEU A 455 -30.43 0.77 9.67
CA LEU A 455 -31.59 1.52 10.16
C LEU A 455 -32.90 0.89 9.68
N GLN A 456 -32.92 0.41 8.44
CA GLN A 456 -34.08 -0.29 7.88
C GLN A 456 -34.31 -1.64 8.59
N ALA A 457 -33.24 -2.38 8.88
CA ALA A 457 -33.30 -3.62 9.64
C ALA A 457 -33.84 -3.41 11.06
N LEU A 458 -33.55 -2.26 11.68
CA LEU A 458 -33.97 -1.89 13.04
C LEU A 458 -35.26 -1.06 13.10
N GLU A 459 -35.96 -0.87 11.99
CA GLU A 459 -37.16 -0.04 11.93
C GLU A 459 -38.23 -0.57 12.90
N GLY A 460 -38.79 0.32 13.72
CA GLY A 460 -39.75 -0.04 14.78
C GLY A 460 -39.13 -0.55 16.09
N ARG A 461 -37.84 -0.90 16.11
CA ARG A 461 -37.12 -1.39 17.30
C ARG A 461 -35.94 -0.51 17.73
N ALA A 462 -35.67 0.58 17.02
CA ALA A 462 -34.58 1.51 17.33
C ALA A 462 -34.63 2.07 18.77
N ALA A 463 -35.81 2.13 19.39
CA ALA A 463 -35.97 2.58 20.78
C ALA A 463 -35.42 1.59 21.83
N GLU A 464 -35.17 0.34 21.44
CA GLU A 464 -34.58 -0.69 22.31
C GLU A 464 -33.05 -0.58 22.38
N LEU A 465 -32.43 0.19 21.48
CA LEU A 465 -31.00 0.45 21.51
C LEU A 465 -30.66 1.57 22.52
N PRO A 466 -29.44 1.55 23.09
CA PRO A 466 -28.94 2.68 23.86
C PRO A 466 -29.11 3.97 23.07
N SER A 467 -29.49 5.05 23.76
CA SER A 467 -29.63 6.37 23.15
C SER A 467 -28.39 6.68 22.29
N LEU A 468 -28.63 7.00 21.02
CA LEU A 468 -27.54 7.33 20.08
C LEU A 468 -26.75 8.58 20.54
N GLY A 469 -27.27 9.33 21.51
CA GLY A 469 -26.73 10.62 21.93
C GLY A 469 -26.78 11.66 20.81
N PRO A 470 -26.22 12.87 21.02
CA PRO A 470 -26.03 13.84 19.95
C PRO A 470 -24.90 13.34 19.03
N TRP A 471 -25.23 12.38 18.17
CA TRP A 471 -24.27 11.72 17.27
C TRP A 471 -23.63 12.68 16.26
N TRP A 472 -24.19 13.88 16.09
CA TRP A 472 -23.67 14.95 15.25
C TRP A 472 -22.70 15.92 15.97
N GLU A 473 -22.67 15.98 17.31
CA GLU A 473 -21.88 16.98 18.06
C GLU A 473 -20.43 16.56 18.34
N LYS A 474 -20.15 15.24 18.43
CA LYS A 474 -18.83 14.74 18.87
C LYS A 474 -17.73 14.75 17.80
N SER A 475 -18.02 15.16 16.57
CA SER A 475 -17.01 15.10 15.49
C SER A 475 -15.97 16.23 15.49
N GLU A 476 -16.11 17.27 16.33
CA GLU A 476 -15.24 18.47 16.23
C GLU A 476 -14.37 18.80 17.47
N HIS A 477 -14.60 18.23 18.67
CA HIS A 477 -13.98 18.75 19.91
C HIS A 477 -13.36 17.71 20.88
N GLN A 478 -13.00 16.50 20.44
CA GLN A 478 -12.14 15.63 21.26
C GLN A 478 -10.67 15.76 20.81
N ASP A 479 -10.06 16.85 21.25
CA ASP A 479 -8.65 16.87 21.67
C ASP A 479 -8.58 16.41 23.14
N PRO A 480 -7.65 15.53 23.53
CA PRO A 480 -7.47 15.17 24.94
C PRO A 480 -6.89 16.35 25.73
N GLU A 481 -7.63 16.87 26.72
CA GLU A 481 -7.19 17.94 27.63
C GLU A 481 -5.85 17.60 28.33
N SER A 482 -4.87 18.48 28.20
CA SER A 482 -3.59 18.44 28.94
C SER A 482 -3.78 18.83 30.42
N PRO A 483 -3.22 18.10 31.40
CA PRO A 483 -3.22 18.51 32.80
C PRO A 483 -2.18 19.61 33.06
N GLN A 484 -2.59 20.72 33.68
CA GLN A 484 -1.70 21.80 34.15
C GLN A 484 -0.85 21.36 35.34
N VAL A 485 0.46 21.61 35.27
CA VAL A 485 1.45 21.33 36.31
C VAL A 485 1.71 22.59 37.16
N ALA A 486 1.55 22.46 38.48
CA ALA A 486 2.07 23.42 39.48
C ALA A 486 3.39 22.89 40.09
N PRO A 487 4.30 23.76 40.58
CA PRO A 487 5.69 23.38 40.82
C PRO A 487 5.94 22.83 42.24
N THR A 488 6.81 21.82 42.35
CA THR A 488 7.18 21.15 43.60
C THR A 488 8.67 21.33 43.91
N GLN A 489 8.98 21.70 45.16
CA GLN A 489 10.31 21.57 45.80
C GLN A 489 10.35 20.31 46.72
N PRO A 490 11.54 19.78 47.06
CA PRO A 490 11.77 18.34 47.20
C PRO A 490 11.92 17.84 48.65
N ALA A 491 11.62 16.55 48.89
CA ALA A 491 12.52 15.55 49.49
C ALA A 491 11.84 14.21 49.87
N SER A 492 12.64 13.14 49.75
CA SER A 492 12.64 11.82 50.41
C SER A 492 11.71 10.67 49.94
N THR A 493 12.35 9.75 49.18
CA THR A 493 12.40 8.27 49.31
C THR A 493 11.14 7.46 49.63
N ALA A 494 10.67 6.70 48.63
CA ALA A 494 10.32 5.27 48.74
C ALA A 494 10.13 4.67 47.33
N GLU A 495 10.69 3.48 47.11
CA GLU A 495 10.64 2.71 45.87
C GLU A 495 9.21 2.28 45.50
N LYS A 496 8.83 2.50 44.23
CA LYS A 496 7.73 1.80 43.57
C LYS A 496 7.95 1.81 42.06
N GLU A 497 8.14 0.63 41.47
CA GLU A 497 8.17 0.41 40.02
C GLU A 497 6.85 0.89 39.39
N SER A 498 6.96 1.83 38.45
CA SER A 498 5.86 2.31 37.61
C SER A 498 6.16 1.96 36.15
N GLY A 499 5.14 1.42 35.47
CA GLY A 499 5.21 0.85 34.13
C GLY A 499 5.45 1.83 32.97
N PRO A 500 5.40 1.33 31.72
CA PRO A 500 5.88 2.01 30.53
C PRO A 500 5.01 3.21 30.12
N ASP A 501 5.71 4.25 29.68
CA ASP A 501 5.24 5.60 29.40
C ASP A 501 4.11 5.69 28.35
N GLN A 502 2.90 6.03 28.79
CA GLN A 502 1.73 6.34 27.94
C GLN A 502 1.77 7.73 27.30
N HIS A 503 2.75 8.58 27.65
CA HIS A 503 2.88 9.92 27.08
C HIS A 503 3.45 9.91 25.65
N SER A 504 4.27 8.90 25.28
CA SER A 504 4.88 8.81 23.94
C SER A 504 3.85 8.49 22.84
N THR A 505 2.84 7.67 23.16
CA THR A 505 1.81 7.23 22.19
C THR A 505 0.77 8.31 21.86
N SER A 506 0.50 9.23 22.78
CA SER A 506 -0.43 10.34 22.53
C SER A 506 0.18 11.37 21.57
N ASP A 507 1.45 11.71 21.77
CA ASP A 507 2.17 12.65 20.89
C ASP A 507 2.34 12.08 19.48
N LEU A 508 2.55 10.76 19.37
CA LEU A 508 2.60 10.05 18.09
C LEU A 508 1.24 10.06 17.37
N LEU A 509 0.13 9.84 18.08
CA LEU A 509 -1.21 9.84 17.47
C LEU A 509 -1.65 11.24 17.03
N VAL A 510 -1.26 12.29 17.76
CA VAL A 510 -1.44 13.69 17.34
C VAL A 510 -0.60 14.00 16.10
N ALA A 511 0.66 13.55 16.06
CA ALA A 511 1.52 13.69 14.88
C ALA A 511 0.96 12.97 13.64
N ILE A 512 0.43 11.75 13.80
CA ILE A 512 -0.21 10.97 12.72
C ILE A 512 -1.52 11.63 12.25
N ARG A 513 -2.29 12.23 13.16
CA ARG A 513 -3.54 12.90 12.83
C ARG A 513 -3.30 14.20 12.06
N ASN A 514 -2.34 15.00 12.52
CA ASN A 514 -1.91 16.22 11.83
C ASN A 514 -1.30 15.90 10.45
N SER A 515 -0.58 14.78 10.34
CA SER A 515 -0.04 14.25 9.07
C SER A 515 -1.10 13.81 8.05
N LYS A 516 -2.37 13.59 8.46
CA LYS A 516 -3.46 13.14 7.58
C LYS A 516 -4.49 14.21 7.24
N SER A 517 -4.57 15.30 8.02
CA SER A 517 -5.53 16.39 7.78
C SER A 517 -4.97 17.55 6.96
N GLU A 518 -3.64 17.63 6.81
CA GLU A 518 -3.01 18.67 6.01
C GLU A 518 -2.69 18.12 4.62
N ASN A 519 -3.48 18.57 3.64
CA ASN A 519 -3.24 18.50 2.20
C ASN A 519 -3.60 17.16 1.50
N PRO A 520 -4.75 17.11 0.78
CA PRO A 520 -5.20 15.91 0.06
C PRO A 520 -4.34 15.51 -1.16
N HIS A 521 -3.17 16.13 -1.36
CA HIS A 521 -2.29 15.82 -2.48
C HIS A 521 -0.88 15.55 -1.98
N PRO A 522 -0.28 14.39 -2.33
CA PRO A 522 1.11 14.12 -1.98
C PRO A 522 2.03 15.16 -2.64
N PRO A 523 3.16 15.50 -2.00
CA PRO A 523 4.18 16.33 -2.65
C PRO A 523 4.67 15.69 -3.96
N LEU A 524 5.18 16.51 -4.87
CA LEU A 524 5.74 16.10 -6.15
C LEU A 524 6.96 15.18 -5.98
N SER A 525 7.66 15.28 -4.86
CA SER A 525 8.79 14.43 -4.50
C SER A 525 8.73 14.03 -3.02
N GLY A 526 9.46 12.97 -2.65
CA GLY A 526 9.58 12.53 -1.25
C GLY A 526 10.15 13.60 -0.31
N ASP A 527 10.84 14.61 -0.85
CA ASP A 527 11.40 15.72 -0.08
C ASP A 527 10.35 16.76 0.31
N GLY A 528 9.10 16.65 -0.16
CA GLY A 528 8.04 17.59 0.19
C GLY A 528 7.92 18.79 -0.77
N VAL A 529 8.38 18.66 -2.03
CA VAL A 529 8.23 19.72 -3.04
C VAL A 529 6.77 19.84 -3.47
N VAL A 530 6.21 21.04 -3.51
CA VAL A 530 4.81 21.29 -3.87
C VAL A 530 4.69 22.46 -4.84
N ILE A 531 3.59 22.49 -5.59
CA ILE A 531 3.21 23.64 -6.43
C ILE A 531 2.29 24.56 -5.63
N PHE A 532 2.68 25.82 -5.50
CA PHE A 532 1.78 26.87 -5.01
C PHE A 532 1.29 27.73 -6.18
N ARG A 533 0.03 28.15 -6.13
CA ARG A 533 -0.57 29.11 -7.04
C ARG A 533 -0.87 30.42 -6.32
N ILE A 534 -0.38 31.50 -6.89
CA ILE A 534 -0.73 32.85 -6.46
C ILE A 534 -2.08 33.20 -7.06
N THR A 535 -3.09 33.30 -6.21
CA THR A 535 -4.44 33.71 -6.56
C THR A 535 -4.65 35.18 -6.20
N ARG A 536 -5.37 35.92 -7.06
CA ARG A 536 -5.67 37.36 -6.94
C ARG A 536 -4.42 38.27 -7.00
N LYS A 537 -4.44 39.29 -7.87
CA LYS A 537 -3.37 40.31 -7.96
C LYS A 537 -1.95 39.73 -8.12
N ALA A 538 -1.84 38.53 -8.68
CA ALA A 538 -0.56 37.85 -8.86
C ALA A 538 0.43 38.63 -9.74
N ASN A 539 -0.08 39.49 -10.65
CA ASN A 539 0.73 40.33 -11.53
C ASN A 539 1.02 41.73 -10.96
N ALA A 540 0.81 41.96 -9.66
CA ALA A 540 1.17 43.22 -9.04
C ALA A 540 2.71 43.30 -8.91
N GLU A 541 3.32 44.44 -9.24
CA GLU A 541 4.77 44.63 -9.21
C GLU A 541 5.35 44.41 -7.81
N GLU A 542 4.57 44.68 -6.78
CA GLU A 542 4.92 44.45 -5.38
C GLU A 542 5.15 42.95 -5.07
N VAL A 543 4.45 42.06 -5.78
CA VAL A 543 4.67 40.61 -5.64
C VAL A 543 6.03 40.22 -6.21
N ASP A 544 6.41 40.77 -7.36
CA ASP A 544 7.73 40.52 -7.96
C ASP A 544 8.86 41.14 -7.13
N ALA A 545 8.63 42.33 -6.58
CA ALA A 545 9.58 42.97 -5.69
C ALA A 545 9.90 42.09 -4.46
N ILE A 546 8.90 41.35 -3.93
CA ILE A 546 9.12 40.45 -2.78
C ILE A 546 9.73 39.12 -3.22
N LEU A 547 9.20 38.52 -4.29
CA LEU A 547 9.65 37.20 -4.75
C LEU A 547 11.10 37.22 -5.23
N PHE A 548 11.58 38.34 -5.79
CA PHE A 548 12.90 38.45 -6.39
C PHE A 548 13.88 39.35 -5.62
N ASP A 549 13.50 39.87 -4.45
CA ASP A 549 14.46 40.51 -3.54
C ASP A 549 15.28 39.45 -2.82
N ALA A 550 16.48 39.19 -3.34
CA ALA A 550 17.41 38.27 -2.74
C ALA A 550 17.75 38.65 -1.28
N THR A 551 17.74 39.92 -0.90
CA THR A 551 18.05 40.35 0.47
C THR A 551 16.83 40.42 1.40
N GLY A 552 15.65 40.09 0.88
CA GLY A 552 14.38 40.30 1.55
C GLY A 552 13.95 39.16 2.48
N PRO A 553 12.65 39.13 2.85
CA PRO A 553 12.08 38.11 3.74
C PRO A 553 12.25 36.66 3.24
N LEU A 554 12.45 36.48 1.93
CA LEU A 554 12.64 35.17 1.28
C LEU A 554 14.12 34.84 1.03
N TRP A 555 15.07 35.57 1.63
CA TRP A 555 16.52 35.35 1.47
C TRP A 555 16.94 33.90 1.68
N SER A 556 16.38 33.20 2.67
CA SER A 556 16.72 31.80 2.95
C SER A 556 16.39 30.88 1.77
N LEU A 557 15.29 31.15 1.06
CA LEU A 557 14.87 30.39 -0.13
C LEU A 557 15.78 30.71 -1.32
N HIS A 558 16.07 31.99 -1.53
CA HIS A 558 17.03 32.44 -2.56
C HIS A 558 18.39 31.80 -2.37
N ARG A 559 18.92 31.87 -1.14
CA ARG A 559 20.21 31.29 -0.79
C ARG A 559 20.28 29.80 -1.11
N ARG A 560 19.24 29.03 -0.79
CA ARG A 560 19.16 27.59 -1.08
C ARG A 560 19.30 27.29 -2.58
N VAL A 561 18.64 28.07 -3.43
CA VAL A 561 18.65 27.89 -4.89
C VAL A 561 19.99 28.35 -5.49
N LEU A 562 20.49 29.51 -5.03
CA LEU A 562 21.74 30.10 -5.51
C LEU A 562 22.98 29.29 -5.08
N GLU A 563 23.01 28.75 -3.87
CA GLU A 563 24.12 27.88 -3.40
C GLU A 563 24.22 26.58 -4.21
N ALA A 564 23.12 26.12 -4.79
CA ALA A 564 23.08 24.98 -5.71
C ALA A 564 23.41 25.36 -7.17
N GLY A 565 23.75 26.63 -7.45
CA GLY A 565 24.04 27.11 -8.80
C GLY A 565 22.82 27.22 -9.72
N CYS A 566 21.61 27.26 -9.15
CA CYS A 566 20.36 27.42 -9.88
C CYS A 566 19.86 28.87 -9.81
N GLU A 567 18.97 29.25 -10.72
CA GLU A 567 18.32 30.57 -10.73
C GLU A 567 16.92 30.48 -10.11
N VAL A 568 16.51 31.51 -9.35
CA VAL A 568 15.15 31.58 -8.79
C VAL A 568 14.11 31.92 -9.86
N ARG A 569 14.50 32.68 -10.90
CA ARG A 569 13.65 33.06 -12.04
C ARG A 569 14.34 32.73 -13.36
N PRO A 570 14.53 31.44 -13.67
CA PRO A 570 15.13 31.08 -14.93
C PRO A 570 14.20 31.45 -16.09
N GLU A 571 14.76 31.97 -17.19
CA GLU A 571 13.97 32.36 -18.37
C GLU A 571 13.27 31.17 -19.05
N TRP A 572 13.79 29.95 -18.85
CA TRP A 572 13.26 28.73 -19.44
C TRP A 572 12.08 28.11 -18.68
N SER A 573 11.81 28.53 -17.43
CA SER A 573 10.72 27.95 -16.64
C SER A 573 9.40 28.68 -16.89
N PRO A 574 8.28 27.94 -17.07
CA PRO A 574 6.95 28.56 -17.12
C PRO A 574 6.49 29.08 -15.75
N ALA A 575 7.06 28.58 -14.64
CA ALA A 575 6.74 29.00 -13.29
C ALA A 575 7.25 30.43 -13.02
N ARG A 576 6.56 31.14 -12.12
CA ARG A 576 6.96 32.51 -11.75
C ARG A 576 8.27 32.52 -10.95
N ALA A 577 8.45 31.59 -10.03
CA ALA A 577 9.68 31.44 -9.26
C ALA A 577 9.90 29.97 -8.83
N LEU A 578 11.16 29.57 -8.75
CA LEU A 578 11.63 28.28 -8.24
C LEU A 578 12.41 28.51 -6.94
N PHE A 579 11.85 28.05 -5.82
CA PHE A 579 12.48 28.08 -4.49
C PHE A 579 13.07 26.71 -4.09
N VAL A 580 13.22 25.82 -5.08
CA VAL A 580 13.88 24.51 -4.98
C VAL A 580 14.94 24.46 -6.06
N PRO A 581 16.16 23.96 -5.78
CA PRO A 581 17.21 23.86 -6.77
C PRO A 581 16.84 22.81 -7.83
N LEU A 582 16.50 23.28 -9.02
CA LEU A 582 15.94 22.43 -10.07
C LEU A 582 16.46 22.87 -11.44
N THR A 583 16.88 21.89 -12.24
CA THR A 583 17.44 22.10 -13.58
C THR A 583 16.36 22.01 -14.66
N GLN A 584 16.62 22.57 -15.85
CA GLN A 584 15.67 22.50 -16.97
C GLN A 584 15.23 21.06 -17.32
N PRO A 585 16.13 20.05 -17.41
CA PRO A 585 15.72 18.67 -17.68
C PRO A 585 14.80 18.10 -16.61
N GLN A 586 15.06 18.39 -15.33
CA GLN A 586 14.21 17.91 -14.23
C GLN A 586 12.80 18.52 -14.28
N LEU A 587 12.66 19.78 -14.70
CA LEU A 587 11.34 20.39 -14.86
C LEU A 587 10.59 19.79 -16.05
N GLN A 588 11.30 19.51 -17.14
CA GLN A 588 10.75 18.83 -18.31
C GLN A 588 10.34 17.39 -17.99
N GLU A 589 11.12 16.66 -17.19
CA GLU A 589 10.77 15.33 -16.68
C GLU A 589 9.52 15.39 -15.80
N LEU A 590 9.37 16.42 -14.95
CA LEU A 590 8.15 16.62 -14.16
C LEU A 590 6.93 16.91 -15.05
N GLU A 591 7.09 17.69 -16.12
CA GLU A 591 6.04 17.96 -17.10
C GLU A 591 5.68 16.69 -17.90
N GLN A 592 6.68 15.86 -18.27
CA GLN A 592 6.49 14.62 -19.04
C GLN A 592 5.92 13.48 -18.19
N ALA A 593 6.39 13.30 -16.96
CA ALA A 593 5.88 12.28 -16.04
C ALA A 593 4.40 12.48 -15.70
N GLN A 594 3.88 13.68 -15.96
CA GLN A 594 2.48 14.05 -15.81
C GLN A 594 1.71 13.98 -17.14
N GLU A 595 1.89 12.88 -17.90
CA GLU A 595 1.27 12.56 -19.20
C GLU A 595 -0.29 12.64 -19.27
N GLY A 596 -0.96 13.13 -18.21
CA GLY A 596 -2.39 13.39 -18.12
C GLY A 596 -2.80 14.87 -17.96
N ASN A 597 -1.94 15.85 -18.30
CA ASN A 597 -2.28 17.29 -18.24
C ASN A 597 -2.68 17.79 -16.83
N LEU A 598 -2.21 17.10 -15.78
CA LEU A 598 -2.67 17.27 -14.40
C LEU A 598 -2.30 18.63 -13.78
N TYR A 599 -1.23 19.27 -14.26
CA TYR A 599 -0.82 20.61 -13.85
C TYR A 599 -0.29 21.43 -15.02
N GLU A 600 -1.05 22.43 -15.46
CA GLU A 600 -0.54 23.45 -16.38
C GLU A 600 0.33 24.47 -15.62
N MET A 601 1.65 24.23 -15.55
CA MET A 601 2.56 25.21 -14.95
C MET A 601 2.54 26.53 -15.73
N GLY A 602 2.67 27.65 -15.02
CA GLY A 602 2.46 28.97 -15.60
C GLY A 602 2.90 30.11 -14.69
N LYS A 603 2.76 31.35 -15.17
CA LYS A 603 3.29 32.57 -14.52
C LYS A 603 2.65 32.93 -13.17
N LEU A 604 1.72 32.10 -12.70
CA LEU A 604 1.06 32.21 -11.40
C LEU A 604 1.57 31.16 -10.40
N HIS A 605 2.39 30.21 -10.87
CA HIS A 605 2.85 29.07 -10.08
C HIS A 605 4.23 29.34 -9.47
N LEU A 606 4.43 28.84 -8.26
CA LEU A 606 5.68 28.82 -7.53
C LEU A 606 6.00 27.37 -7.17
N LEU A 607 7.26 26.97 -7.31
CA LEU A 607 7.74 25.68 -6.86
C LEU A 607 8.53 25.86 -5.56
N ALA A 608 8.08 25.27 -4.47
CA ALA A 608 8.72 25.42 -3.15
C ALA A 608 8.54 24.16 -2.30
N MET A 609 9.26 24.05 -1.18
CA MET A 609 8.97 22.99 -0.20
C MET A 609 7.65 23.31 0.50
N GLU A 610 6.92 22.28 0.93
CA GLU A 610 5.68 22.45 1.70
C GLU A 610 5.89 23.33 2.95
N SER A 611 7.02 23.14 3.63
CA SER A 611 7.44 23.92 4.81
C SER A 611 7.72 25.40 4.51
N ASP A 612 8.00 25.76 3.26
CA ASP A 612 8.27 27.16 2.87
C ASP A 612 6.96 27.96 2.67
N GLY A 613 5.80 27.29 2.62
CA GLY A 613 4.52 27.92 2.30
C GLY A 613 4.11 29.04 3.28
N GLU A 614 4.35 28.86 4.58
CA GLU A 614 4.04 29.89 5.60
C GLU A 614 4.98 31.08 5.49
N LEU A 615 6.27 30.87 5.20
CA LEU A 615 7.24 31.94 5.00
C LEU A 615 6.84 32.85 3.82
N ILE A 616 6.39 32.25 2.71
CA ILE A 616 5.92 32.99 1.53
C ILE A 616 4.65 33.78 1.87
N LYS A 617 3.70 33.19 2.59
CA LYS A 617 2.48 33.87 3.05
C LYS A 617 2.81 35.06 3.96
N ASP A 618 3.74 34.88 4.89
CA ASP A 618 4.15 35.93 5.83
C ASP A 618 4.86 37.08 5.12
N ALA A 619 5.73 36.79 4.16
CA ALA A 619 6.34 37.81 3.32
C ALA A 619 5.28 38.67 2.61
N PHE A 620 4.26 38.04 2.01
CA PHE A 620 3.13 38.77 1.42
C PHE A 620 2.27 39.51 2.47
N ASN A 621 2.10 38.94 3.66
CA ASN A 621 1.32 39.54 4.72
C ASN A 621 1.96 40.84 5.24
N HIS A 622 3.28 40.88 5.37
CA HIS A 622 4.01 42.01 5.94
C HIS A 622 4.29 43.11 4.93
N ALA A 623 4.68 42.77 3.70
CA ALA A 623 5.10 43.76 2.72
C ALA A 623 3.94 44.31 1.88
N ILE A 624 2.84 43.56 1.70
CA ILE A 624 1.72 43.98 0.83
C ILE A 624 0.49 44.39 1.66
N PRO A 625 -0.07 45.61 1.44
CA PRO A 625 -1.30 46.03 2.09
C PRO A 625 -2.47 45.07 1.84
N ARG A 626 -3.28 44.82 2.87
CA ARG A 626 -4.38 43.83 2.86
C ARG A 626 -5.34 43.93 1.66
N LYS A 627 -5.52 45.11 1.06
CA LYS A 627 -6.40 45.34 -0.11
C LYS A 627 -5.86 44.72 -1.41
N VAL A 628 -4.54 44.70 -1.58
CA VAL A 628 -3.87 44.21 -2.80
C VAL A 628 -3.06 42.93 -2.57
N ARG A 629 -3.10 42.41 -1.33
CA ARG A 629 -2.40 41.20 -0.93
C ARG A 629 -2.83 39.97 -1.75
N PRO A 630 -1.88 39.28 -2.40
CA PRO A 630 -2.16 38.02 -3.07
C PRO A 630 -2.46 36.91 -2.06
N LYS A 631 -3.19 35.89 -2.50
CA LYS A 631 -3.46 34.68 -1.72
C LYS A 631 -2.63 33.53 -2.28
N LEU A 632 -1.80 32.91 -1.45
CA LEU A 632 -1.09 31.69 -1.80
C LEU A 632 -1.98 30.48 -1.52
N ARG A 633 -2.21 29.63 -2.54
CA ARG A 633 -2.88 28.34 -2.41
C ARG A 633 -1.95 27.23 -2.88
N ARG A 634 -2.04 26.05 -2.28
CA ARG A 634 -1.41 24.84 -2.84
C ARG A 634 -2.25 24.40 -4.04
N GLU A 635 -1.62 24.11 -5.17
CA GLU A 635 -2.34 23.65 -6.36
C GLU A 635 -2.78 22.20 -6.16
N THR A 636 -4.07 21.97 -6.31
CA THR A 636 -4.71 20.66 -6.21
C THR A 636 -4.84 20.06 -7.60
N LEU A 637 -4.58 18.75 -7.76
CA LEU A 637 -4.81 18.06 -9.05
C LEU A 637 -6.22 18.36 -9.53
N ARG A 638 -6.35 18.94 -10.72
CA ARG A 638 -7.64 18.99 -11.42
C ARG A 638 -7.93 17.56 -11.87
N MET A 639 -8.61 16.79 -11.03
CA MET A 639 -9.43 15.70 -11.55
C MET A 639 -10.60 16.38 -12.26
N ASP A 640 -10.95 15.95 -13.48
CA ASP A 640 -11.98 16.54 -14.35
C ASP A 640 -13.38 16.55 -13.69
N GLU A 641 -13.54 17.33 -12.63
CA GLU A 641 -14.82 17.85 -12.18
C GLU A 641 -15.14 18.99 -13.13
N GLU A 642 -16.15 18.78 -13.99
CA GLU A 642 -16.69 19.77 -14.91
C GLU A 642 -16.79 21.13 -14.19
N GLU A 643 -15.91 22.06 -14.56
CA GLU A 643 -15.87 23.42 -14.05
C GLU A 643 -17.16 24.09 -14.57
N GLU A 644 -18.25 23.99 -13.81
CA GLU A 644 -19.45 24.79 -14.03
C GLU A 644 -19.01 26.27 -13.97
N ASP A 645 -18.94 26.90 -15.15
CA ASP A 645 -18.70 28.33 -15.31
C ASP A 645 -19.61 29.10 -14.35
N GLU A 646 -19.07 29.57 -13.23
CA GLU A 646 -19.75 30.56 -12.39
C GLU A 646 -20.06 31.76 -13.30
N PRO A 647 -21.35 32.07 -13.59
CA PRO A 647 -21.66 33.14 -14.51
C PRO A 647 -21.15 34.44 -13.90
N LEU A 648 -20.27 35.11 -14.66
CA LEU A 648 -19.76 36.44 -14.36
C LEU A 648 -20.97 37.40 -14.32
N LEU A 649 -21.54 37.61 -13.13
CA LEU A 649 -22.59 38.58 -12.89
C LEU A 649 -22.00 39.98 -13.07
N VAL A 650 -22.00 40.46 -14.32
CA VAL A 650 -21.84 41.87 -14.63
C VAL A 650 -23.09 42.58 -14.14
N VAL A 651 -23.02 43.11 -12.91
CA VAL A 651 -24.02 44.04 -12.40
C VAL A 651 -23.78 45.40 -13.06
N GLU A 652 -24.29 45.58 -14.28
CA GLU A 652 -24.58 46.90 -14.81
C GLU A 652 -25.83 47.43 -14.10
N GLY A 653 -25.60 48.16 -13.01
CA GLY A 653 -26.68 48.76 -12.22
C GLY A 653 -26.13 49.86 -11.32
N GLY A 654 -26.01 51.07 -11.88
CA GLY A 654 -25.76 52.27 -11.09
C GLY A 654 -26.93 52.52 -10.14
N VAL A 655 -26.74 52.20 -8.86
CA VAL A 655 -27.66 52.62 -7.80
C VAL A 655 -27.13 53.94 -7.24
N GLN A 656 -27.55 55.05 -7.84
CA GLN A 656 -27.57 56.34 -7.15
C GLN A 656 -28.52 56.21 -5.96
N THR A 657 -28.01 56.46 -4.76
CA THR A 657 -28.84 56.62 -3.56
C THR A 657 -29.19 58.09 -3.42
N ASP A 658 -30.46 58.45 -3.57
CA ASP A 658 -30.97 59.78 -3.25
C ASP A 658 -31.27 59.86 -1.74
N SER A 659 -30.28 60.32 -0.99
CA SER A 659 -30.47 60.64 0.42
C SER A 659 -31.25 61.95 0.56
N SER A 660 -32.55 61.95 0.30
CA SER A 660 -33.47 63.05 0.65
C SER A 660 -34.93 62.61 0.76
N ALA A 661 -35.22 61.71 1.71
CA ALA A 661 -36.59 61.54 2.22
C ALA A 661 -36.57 61.85 3.72
N GLY A 662 -37.11 63.02 4.07
CA GLY A 662 -37.13 63.58 5.41
C GLY A 662 -37.95 62.75 6.39
N TYR A 663 -37.46 62.68 7.62
CA TYR A 663 -38.19 62.17 8.78
C TYR A 663 -39.41 63.08 9.09
N PRO A 664 -40.60 62.53 9.39
CA PRO A 664 -41.70 63.34 9.89
C PRO A 664 -41.44 63.75 11.35
N VAL A 665 -41.57 65.05 11.59
CA VAL A 665 -41.59 65.69 12.91
C VAL A 665 -42.92 65.37 13.58
N TYR A 666 -42.89 64.67 14.72
CA TYR A 666 -44.05 64.56 15.60
C TYR A 666 -44.19 65.85 16.40
N ALA A 667 -45.14 66.70 15.98
CA ALA A 667 -45.65 67.78 16.82
C ALA A 667 -46.64 67.19 17.82
N GLY A 668 -46.31 67.29 19.11
CA GLY A 668 -47.27 67.07 20.18
C GLY A 668 -48.20 68.27 20.33
N MET A 669 -49.42 68.03 20.78
CA MET A 669 -50.00 68.58 22.02
C MET A 669 -51.51 68.32 22.07
N ALA A 670 -51.95 68.01 23.30
CA ALA A 670 -53.24 68.32 23.93
C ALA A 670 -54.54 67.83 23.26
#